data_AF-A0A364LL01-F1
#
_entry.id   AF-A0A364LL01-F1
#
_cell.length_a   1.000
_cell.length_b   1.000
_cell.length_c   1.000
_cell.angle_alpha   90.00
_cell.angle_beta   90.00
_cell.angle_gamma   90.00
#
_symmetry.space_group_name_H-M   'P 1'
#
loop_
_entity.id
_entity.type
_entity.pdbx_description
1 polymer ?
#
loop_
_entity_poly.entity_id
_entity_poly.type
_entity_poly.pdbx_seq_one_letter_code
_entity_poly.pdbx_strand_id
1 'polypeptide(L)'
;MPPYLIRGTYKEVFTAFGSDFVLGGGTNISTLEPDFERSTFMGTLEECLLHLQTWKDSEKSDHEFYTQGNMFGAVLKMLFGANVYEHPLKKAEEDPENFANNKLASIDFGFVDKDGQLAAFHLEYRKDDPGQWLAGIIKNTNKKPEEREVLFMSSFEPKVVNSAANIHVSSVEAGAAPLIGTEDAPIIHNPLVRNILQAIFLRNGKVHPDSDIIEQFTQLASDRGGYEENRELLDSLQANVDKALANPGLKAIKELGLVGYRSVASMQKCLRKENPFYQQLAALTKLSNKTLATQRGVLLLFLDSTNLSHLYSGYSTAAFLPALSSYIKENMLGKTADEIRENCNQVKTLWSSLDKSLSSSTKETIIAAFLRSSKSSLIQNCLHSIRNDSEAKVILNRLRDGENDLQFYLDKMHGCYYLPSVLASQPTTMERDQFYSIADDQELHQAIHLLQKNGIETYTELLLEPAQFERLKPFISELSSPDQDKIAKVSIMLWLSNQGQFDHFYANQNNIDYLRLLKRMVEINALKGKDLADHLQKTQVFLEEIKPKILETGPRNEKAMASLAQCYLVYPGDNPLAVLPRLKNEPQIRLLQFLLRHETQEANLISLVDQLQVYPQLAEQLMRLFDKGIGAADIMAIGIDPEKHQLMSLFQDHSVPYTANDIQNLLLPFSAELQTAVQAEPNAEMRKCFLQAAVNLARNNLLSHELLKPEAQLQRQLIANLQRAVPGNLRYSSLAVGSDVKSHDFKVLLREIFSNKLPPSGQKLLIEEAFTAITASTLDNLQPDTDAKKKLAKPLSQMHVQMTTLKHLESLQLEQKTLDLLKGQDATSQKFFRIAMFIEEQCEQMRKRLEKNNPQKYQKMLSHEADYRKALYGILHDSLTGDASPRTREELNKRLEKAEKPLLDALEGDSRKAYRQGMRIIANFFSILLIGIPNLIHHRHTGNWTFFSTPRSRETAQTVSKKVRDEIESSSENTQNKM
;
A
#
# COMPACT_ATOMS: atom_id res chain seq x y z
N MET A 1 2.54 35.63 -17.13
CA MET A 1 2.46 36.72 -16.12
C MET A 1 3.89 37.05 -15.71
N PRO A 2 4.19 38.30 -15.34
CA PRO A 2 5.48 38.61 -14.74
C PRO A 2 5.66 37.81 -13.43
N PRO A 3 6.87 37.31 -13.11
CA PRO A 3 7.14 36.69 -11.82
C PRO A 3 6.99 37.67 -10.64
N TYR A 4 6.93 37.11 -9.44
CA TYR A 4 6.89 37.86 -8.19
C TYR A 4 8.15 37.56 -7.37
N LEU A 5 8.80 38.60 -6.85
CA LEU A 5 9.93 38.50 -5.94
C LEU A 5 9.45 38.81 -4.52
N ILE A 6 9.79 37.93 -3.59
CA ILE A 6 9.63 38.07 -2.15
C ILE A 6 11.01 38.25 -1.54
N ARG A 7 11.18 39.27 -0.70
CA ARG A 7 12.41 39.54 0.04
C ARG A 7 12.11 39.82 1.50
N GLY A 8 12.92 39.25 2.38
CA GLY A 8 12.87 39.49 3.82
C GLY A 8 13.88 38.61 4.56
N THR A 9 13.88 38.68 5.88
CA THR A 9 14.61 37.71 6.70
C THR A 9 13.92 36.36 6.66
N TYR A 10 14.65 35.27 6.95
CA TYR A 10 14.10 33.92 7.02
C TYR A 10 12.91 33.85 7.98
N LYS A 11 13.02 34.50 9.15
CA LYS A 11 11.91 34.64 10.09
C LYS A 11 10.70 35.34 9.47
N GLU A 12 10.88 36.53 8.89
CA GLU A 12 9.78 37.30 8.31
C GLU A 12 9.09 36.54 7.18
N VAL A 13 9.86 35.92 6.28
CA VAL A 13 9.33 35.17 5.13
C VAL A 13 8.53 33.95 5.60
N PHE A 14 9.10 33.07 6.44
CA PHE A 14 8.36 31.90 6.90
C PHE A 14 7.12 32.28 7.73
N THR A 15 7.20 33.35 8.51
CA THR A 15 6.03 33.91 9.24
C THR A 15 4.95 34.41 8.28
N ALA A 16 5.34 35.13 7.22
CA ALA A 16 4.42 35.67 6.22
C ALA A 16 3.59 34.56 5.54
N PHE A 17 4.18 33.38 5.37
CA PHE A 17 3.54 32.22 4.75
C PHE A 17 2.93 31.24 5.77
N GLY A 18 2.83 31.60 7.06
CA GLY A 18 2.23 30.76 8.10
C GLY A 18 3.01 29.47 8.37
N SER A 19 4.31 29.48 8.09
CA SER A 19 5.22 28.34 8.25
C SER A 19 6.14 28.51 9.47
N ASP A 20 5.62 29.12 10.53
CA ASP A 20 6.35 29.43 11.77
C ASP A 20 6.95 28.21 12.45
N PHE A 21 6.40 27.02 12.20
CA PHE A 21 6.92 25.76 12.74
C PHE A 21 8.36 25.44 12.30
N VAL A 22 8.80 25.99 11.16
CA VAL A 22 10.17 25.88 10.65
C VAL A 22 11.15 26.77 11.42
N LEU A 23 10.63 27.70 12.24
CA LEU A 23 11.42 28.58 13.10
C LEU A 23 11.63 27.98 14.50
N GLY A 24 11.18 26.74 14.73
CA GLY A 24 11.30 26.07 16.02
C GLY A 24 12.77 25.92 16.45
N GLY A 25 13.05 26.30 17.70
CA GLY A 25 14.36 26.09 18.33
C GLY A 25 14.54 24.67 18.90
N GLY A 26 15.70 24.42 19.51
CA GLY A 26 15.97 23.20 20.29
C GLY A 26 16.70 22.09 19.54
N THR A 27 17.19 22.35 18.33
CA THR A 27 18.14 21.45 17.65
C THR A 27 19.56 21.62 18.19
N ASN A 28 20.41 20.63 17.95
CA ASN A 28 21.81 20.62 18.36
C ASN A 28 22.68 19.97 17.26
N ILE A 29 24.00 19.97 17.45
CA ILE A 29 24.94 19.39 16.47
C ILE A 29 24.63 17.93 16.12
N SER A 30 24.17 17.11 17.07
CA SER A 30 23.84 15.71 16.79
C SER A 30 22.59 15.54 15.91
N THR A 31 21.73 16.56 15.85
CA THR A 31 20.61 16.63 14.89
C THR A 31 21.10 17.03 13.49
N LEU A 32 22.21 17.79 13.42
CA LEU A 32 22.81 18.33 12.21
C LEU A 32 23.67 17.30 11.46
N GLU A 33 24.46 16.53 12.21
CA GLU A 33 25.46 15.60 11.67
C GLU A 33 24.91 14.61 10.63
N PRO A 34 23.74 13.96 10.85
CA PRO A 34 23.17 13.04 9.86
C PRO A 34 22.78 13.71 8.54
N ASP A 35 22.55 15.03 8.56
CA ASP A 35 22.17 15.78 7.37
C ASP A 35 23.37 16.23 6.53
N PHE A 36 24.59 16.27 7.08
CA PHE A 36 25.79 16.57 6.28
C PHE A 36 25.92 15.58 5.13
N GLU A 37 25.95 14.28 5.43
CA GLU A 37 26.11 13.20 4.44
C GLU A 37 24.95 13.10 3.44
N ARG A 38 23.85 13.84 3.66
CA ARG A 38 22.67 13.87 2.80
C ARG A 38 22.53 15.20 2.03
N SER A 39 23.32 16.21 2.39
CA SER A 39 23.25 17.54 1.81
C SER A 39 23.99 17.56 0.48
N THR A 40 23.30 17.94 -0.59
CA THR A 40 23.92 18.23 -1.88
C THR A 40 24.63 19.57 -1.84
N PHE A 41 25.86 19.62 -2.34
CA PHE A 41 26.69 20.82 -2.36
C PHE A 41 27.25 21.07 -3.76
N MET A 42 27.28 22.34 -4.16
CA MET A 42 27.82 22.83 -5.41
C MET A 42 29.00 23.75 -5.14
N GLY A 43 30.20 23.21 -5.30
CA GLY A 43 31.45 23.95 -5.18
C GLY A 43 32.65 23.02 -5.27
N THR A 44 33.83 23.60 -5.13
CA THR A 44 35.10 22.88 -5.02
C THR A 44 35.17 22.13 -3.69
N LEU A 45 36.14 21.20 -3.56
CA LEU A 45 36.40 20.50 -2.29
C LEU A 45 36.72 21.49 -1.16
N GLU A 46 37.48 22.55 -1.44
CA GLU A 46 37.82 23.61 -0.49
C GLU A 46 36.57 24.33 0.04
N GLU A 47 35.65 24.71 -0.87
CA GLU A 47 34.38 25.35 -0.50
C GLU A 47 33.46 24.40 0.28
N CYS A 48 33.45 23.10 -0.05
CA CYS A 48 32.68 22.10 0.69
C CYS A 48 33.22 21.94 2.12
N LEU A 49 34.55 21.87 2.27
CA LEU A 49 35.18 21.79 3.59
C LEU A 49 34.90 23.04 4.41
N LEU A 50 34.96 24.23 3.81
CA LEU A 50 34.58 25.49 4.46
C LEU A 50 33.11 25.48 4.90
N HIS A 51 32.20 24.99 4.04
CA HIS A 51 30.78 24.86 4.37
C HIS A 51 30.56 23.94 5.57
N LEU A 52 31.15 22.75 5.57
CA LEU A 52 31.04 21.77 6.64
C LEU A 52 31.67 22.26 7.95
N GLN A 53 32.87 22.85 7.89
CA GLN A 53 33.56 23.39 9.05
C GLN A 53 32.76 24.53 9.69
N THR A 54 32.20 25.42 8.87
CA THR A 54 31.39 26.54 9.37
C THR A 54 30.14 26.02 10.08
N TRP A 55 29.41 25.08 9.48
CA TRP A 55 28.24 24.48 10.11
C TRP A 55 28.54 23.69 11.39
N LYS A 56 29.70 23.02 11.48
CA LYS A 56 30.12 22.27 12.68
C LYS A 56 30.55 23.18 13.84
N ASP A 57 31.07 24.36 13.51
CA ASP A 57 31.53 25.35 14.47
C ASP A 57 30.32 26.06 15.12
N SER A 58 30.05 25.74 16.39
CA SER A 58 28.95 26.32 17.16
C SER A 58 29.12 27.81 17.47
N GLU A 59 30.32 28.38 17.31
CA GLU A 59 30.53 29.83 17.43
C GLU A 59 30.13 30.55 16.14
N LYS A 60 30.23 29.87 15.00
CA LYS A 60 29.89 30.42 13.68
C LYS A 60 28.47 30.11 13.24
N SER A 61 27.87 29.05 13.78
CA SER A 61 26.57 28.53 13.36
C SER A 61 25.60 28.41 14.53
N ASP A 62 24.39 28.88 14.31
CA ASP A 62 23.30 28.73 15.28
C ASP A 62 22.60 27.38 15.08
N HIS A 63 23.06 26.39 15.83
CA HIS A 63 22.48 25.05 15.81
C HIS A 63 21.10 24.98 16.45
N GLU A 64 20.70 25.96 17.27
CA GLU A 64 19.42 25.95 17.96
C GLU A 64 18.25 26.09 16.98
N PHE A 65 18.44 26.88 15.92
CA PHE A 65 17.44 27.15 14.88
C PHE A 65 17.77 26.45 13.56
N TYR A 66 18.32 25.24 13.67
CA TYR A 66 18.49 24.38 12.52
C TYR A 66 17.17 23.66 12.19
N THR A 67 16.88 23.51 10.91
CA THR A 67 15.80 22.67 10.41
C THR A 67 16.33 21.93 9.19
N GLN A 68 15.95 20.66 9.07
CA GLN A 68 16.36 19.83 7.95
C GLN A 68 16.05 20.51 6.62
N GLY A 69 17.06 20.61 5.75
CA GLY A 69 16.97 21.30 4.47
C GLY A 69 17.46 22.75 4.46
N ASN A 70 17.84 23.32 5.61
CA ASN A 70 18.38 24.69 5.67
C ASN A 70 19.71 24.83 4.92
N MET A 71 20.62 23.84 5.04
CA MET A 71 21.97 23.95 4.47
C MET A 71 21.99 24.00 2.95
N PHE A 72 20.98 23.40 2.30
CA PHE A 72 20.92 23.21 0.85
C PHE A 72 19.61 23.71 0.24
N GLY A 73 18.81 24.47 0.99
CA GLY A 73 17.70 25.27 0.46
C GLY A 73 16.38 24.50 0.32
N ALA A 74 16.39 23.18 0.47
CA ALA A 74 15.19 22.35 0.37
C ALA A 74 14.10 22.70 1.40
N VAL A 75 14.40 23.47 2.43
CA VAL A 75 13.40 24.00 3.37
C VAL A 75 12.45 25.01 2.71
N LEU A 76 12.85 25.67 1.63
CA LEU A 76 12.04 26.68 0.95
C LEU A 76 10.75 26.12 0.34
N LYS A 77 10.71 24.82 0.01
CA LYS A 77 9.46 24.16 -0.42
C LYS A 77 8.36 24.21 0.63
N MET A 78 8.72 24.36 1.91
CA MET A 78 7.76 24.42 3.01
C MET A 78 6.95 25.72 3.03
N LEU A 79 7.38 26.78 2.32
CA LEU A 79 6.65 28.06 2.26
C LEU A 79 5.22 27.91 1.73
N PHE A 80 4.94 26.87 0.93
CA PHE A 80 3.59 26.59 0.43
C PHE A 80 3.02 25.29 0.99
N GLY A 81 3.55 24.84 2.13
CA GLY A 81 3.14 23.64 2.84
C GLY A 81 3.85 22.37 2.36
N ALA A 82 4.02 21.41 3.29
CA ALA A 82 4.63 20.11 2.99
C ALA A 82 3.67 19.14 2.24
N ASN A 83 2.41 19.54 2.05
CA ASN A 83 1.37 18.67 1.56
C ASN A 83 1.34 18.67 0.03
N VAL A 84 1.79 17.58 -0.60
CA VAL A 84 1.77 17.39 -2.05
C VAL A 84 0.36 17.60 -2.66
N TYR A 85 -0.71 17.38 -1.88
CA TYR A 85 -2.09 17.57 -2.34
C TYR A 85 -2.47 19.05 -2.55
N GLU A 86 -1.79 19.96 -1.86
CA GLU A 86 -2.04 21.41 -1.87
C GLU A 86 -0.88 22.19 -2.49
N HIS A 87 0.06 21.49 -3.13
CA HIS A 87 1.23 22.11 -3.75
C HIS A 87 0.79 23.15 -4.80
N PRO A 88 1.32 24.39 -4.78
CA PRO A 88 0.85 25.48 -5.64
C PRO A 88 1.09 25.26 -7.14
N LEU A 89 1.95 24.30 -7.48
CA LEU A 89 2.25 23.90 -8.85
C LEU A 89 1.36 22.74 -9.32
N LYS A 90 0.57 22.10 -8.43
CA LYS A 90 -0.32 21.00 -8.80
C LYS A 90 -1.61 21.56 -9.42
N LYS A 91 -2.05 20.98 -10.54
CA LYS A 91 -3.36 21.33 -11.12
C LYS A 91 -4.48 20.62 -10.32
N ALA A 92 -5.65 21.24 -10.25
CA ALA A 92 -6.74 20.80 -9.36
C ALA A 92 -7.16 19.33 -9.58
N GLU A 93 -7.17 18.85 -10.82
CA GLU A 93 -7.61 17.51 -11.21
C GLU A 93 -6.50 16.45 -11.20
N GLU A 94 -5.26 16.83 -10.90
CA GLU A 94 -4.13 15.91 -10.98
C GLU A 94 -3.99 15.02 -9.75
N ASP A 95 -3.69 13.75 -10.00
CA ASP A 95 -3.25 12.80 -8.99
C ASP A 95 -1.92 13.28 -8.35
N PRO A 96 -1.84 13.41 -7.01
CA PRO A 96 -0.66 13.91 -6.30
C PRO A 96 0.60 13.06 -6.48
N GLU A 97 0.47 11.72 -6.52
CA GLU A 97 1.63 10.83 -6.65
C GLU A 97 2.23 10.93 -8.04
N ASN A 98 1.39 10.93 -9.07
CA ASN A 98 1.82 11.14 -10.45
C ASN A 98 2.43 12.54 -10.64
N PHE A 99 1.85 13.56 -10.01
CA PHE A 99 2.42 14.93 -10.03
C PHE A 99 3.83 14.94 -9.42
N ALA A 100 4.00 14.42 -8.20
CA ALA A 100 5.29 14.41 -7.53
C ALA A 100 6.35 13.56 -8.24
N ASN A 101 5.98 12.37 -8.72
CA ASN A 101 6.95 11.41 -9.27
C ASN A 101 7.31 11.69 -10.74
N ASN A 102 6.39 12.24 -11.53
CA ASN A 102 6.57 12.34 -12.98
C ASN A 102 6.53 13.76 -13.54
N LYS A 103 5.93 14.72 -12.83
CA LYS A 103 5.71 16.08 -13.36
C LYS A 103 6.50 17.14 -12.62
N LEU A 104 6.78 16.96 -11.34
CA LEU A 104 7.58 17.89 -10.55
C LEU A 104 9.07 17.52 -10.63
N ALA A 105 9.91 18.53 -10.76
CA ALA A 105 11.35 18.42 -10.55
C ALA A 105 11.74 19.38 -9.42
N SER A 106 12.64 18.94 -8.55
CA SER A 106 13.30 19.79 -7.56
C SER A 106 14.78 19.87 -7.88
N ILE A 107 15.42 20.96 -7.47
CA ILE A 107 16.87 21.12 -7.44
C ILE A 107 17.16 21.86 -6.15
N ASP A 108 18.06 21.32 -5.35
CA ASP A 108 18.49 21.95 -4.11
C ASP A 108 19.97 21.66 -3.88
N PHE A 109 20.72 22.69 -3.47
CA PHE A 109 22.13 22.57 -3.12
C PHE A 109 22.61 23.75 -2.26
N GLY A 110 23.57 23.46 -1.39
CA GLY A 110 24.37 24.48 -0.72
C GLY A 110 25.51 24.95 -1.61
N PHE A 111 25.98 26.18 -1.40
CA PHE A 111 27.19 26.73 -2.03
C PHE A 111 27.85 27.76 -1.11
N VAL A 112 29.08 28.14 -1.44
CA VAL A 112 29.80 29.24 -0.77
C VAL A 112 29.89 30.41 -1.74
N ASP A 113 29.51 31.59 -1.26
CA ASP A 113 29.65 32.83 -2.02
C ASP A 113 31.11 33.31 -2.01
N LYS A 114 31.49 34.22 -2.93
CA LYS A 114 32.89 34.70 -3.02
C LYS A 114 33.42 35.32 -1.72
N ASP A 115 32.52 35.86 -0.90
CA ASP A 115 32.85 36.46 0.39
C ASP A 115 32.95 35.42 1.53
N GLY A 116 32.98 34.12 1.20
CA GLY A 116 32.99 33.02 2.16
C GLY A 116 31.66 32.80 2.88
N GLN A 117 30.59 33.46 2.45
CA GLN A 117 29.26 33.33 3.06
C GLN A 117 28.55 32.07 2.58
N LEU A 118 27.97 31.31 3.51
CA LEU A 118 27.20 30.12 3.18
C LEU A 118 25.85 30.52 2.64
N ALA A 119 25.49 29.95 1.50
CA ALA A 119 24.21 30.17 0.86
C ALA A 119 23.62 28.85 0.36
N ALA A 120 22.33 28.87 0.08
CA ALA A 120 21.62 27.72 -0.46
C ALA A 120 20.64 28.15 -1.54
N PHE A 121 20.43 27.28 -2.52
CA PHE A 121 19.51 27.49 -3.63
C PHE A 121 18.46 26.38 -3.67
N HIS A 122 17.25 26.74 -4.07
CA HIS A 122 16.15 25.82 -4.33
C HIS A 122 15.39 26.22 -5.60
N LEU A 123 15.00 25.25 -6.40
CA LEU A 123 14.10 25.38 -7.54
C LEU A 123 13.14 24.21 -7.56
N GLU A 124 11.85 24.50 -7.68
CA GLU A 124 10.83 23.52 -8.08
C GLU A 124 10.14 23.99 -9.36
N TYR A 125 9.95 23.08 -10.30
CA TYR A 125 9.25 23.38 -11.54
C TYR A 125 8.55 22.16 -12.11
N ARG A 126 7.56 22.44 -12.96
CA ARG A 126 6.88 21.41 -13.72
C ARG A 126 7.61 21.08 -15.02
N LYS A 127 7.96 19.81 -15.21
CA LYS A 127 8.56 19.30 -16.46
C LYS A 127 7.60 19.41 -17.64
N ASP A 128 6.31 19.20 -17.40
CA ASP A 128 5.25 19.27 -18.42
C ASP A 128 4.77 20.71 -18.69
N ASP A 129 5.06 21.65 -17.79
CA ASP A 129 4.76 23.08 -17.97
C ASP A 129 5.85 23.96 -17.32
N PRO A 130 6.99 24.17 -18.00
CA PRO A 130 8.11 24.94 -17.43
C PRO A 130 7.79 26.42 -17.15
N GLY A 131 6.58 26.91 -17.47
CA GLY A 131 6.09 28.21 -17.03
C GLY A 131 5.61 28.24 -15.57
N GLN A 132 5.46 27.07 -14.94
CA GLN A 132 5.04 26.92 -13.54
C GLN A 132 6.22 26.46 -12.69
N TRP A 133 6.75 27.40 -11.91
CA TRP A 133 7.93 27.21 -11.07
C TRP A 133 7.94 28.15 -9.87
N LEU A 134 8.76 27.79 -8.88
CA LEU A 134 9.16 28.59 -7.73
C LEU A 134 10.65 28.37 -7.47
N ALA A 135 11.35 29.37 -6.96
CA ALA A 135 12.77 29.26 -6.67
C ALA A 135 13.16 30.21 -5.54
N GLY A 136 14.24 29.92 -4.83
CA GLY A 136 14.74 30.88 -3.87
C GLY A 136 16.16 30.62 -3.43
N ILE A 137 16.70 31.62 -2.75
CA ILE A 137 18.04 31.65 -2.19
C ILE A 137 17.93 32.04 -0.73
N ILE A 138 18.66 31.30 0.11
CA ILE A 138 18.89 31.68 1.50
C ILE A 138 20.36 32.05 1.62
N LYS A 139 20.65 33.28 2.05
CA LYS A 139 22.00 33.71 2.39
C LYS A 139 22.23 33.59 3.89
N ASN A 140 23.49 33.38 4.27
CA ASN A 140 23.93 33.21 5.65
C ASN A 140 23.22 32.04 6.33
N THR A 141 23.10 30.89 5.65
CA THR A 141 22.26 29.75 6.12
C THR A 141 22.61 29.27 7.53
N ASN A 142 23.86 29.48 7.96
CA ASN A 142 24.38 29.13 9.28
C ASN A 142 23.98 30.11 10.40
N LYS A 143 23.51 31.32 10.08
CA LYS A 143 23.18 32.36 11.07
C LYS A 143 21.80 32.19 11.70
N LYS A 144 21.39 33.12 12.57
CA LYS A 144 20.06 33.11 13.19
C LYS A 144 18.95 33.39 12.16
N PRO A 145 17.69 32.98 12.38
CA PRO A 145 16.59 33.26 11.45
C PRO A 145 16.40 34.74 11.08
N GLU A 146 16.74 35.68 11.97
CA GLU A 146 16.68 37.12 11.73
C GLU A 146 17.84 37.65 10.87
N GLU A 147 18.94 36.91 10.78
CA GLU A 147 20.17 37.29 10.05
C GLU A 147 20.28 36.60 8.68
N ARG A 148 19.47 35.57 8.46
CA ARG A 148 19.33 34.87 7.18
C ARG A 148 18.49 35.71 6.22
N GLU A 149 19.05 36.07 5.07
CA GLU A 149 18.30 36.78 4.02
C GLU A 149 17.67 35.76 3.07
N VAL A 150 16.38 35.90 2.79
CA VAL A 150 15.65 35.08 1.83
C VAL A 150 15.23 35.92 0.63
N LEU A 151 15.63 35.46 -0.56
CA LEU A 151 15.13 35.94 -1.84
C LEU A 151 14.37 34.81 -2.51
N PHE A 152 13.06 34.97 -2.70
CA PHE A 152 12.21 33.91 -3.21
C PHE A 152 11.37 34.43 -4.39
N MET A 153 11.36 33.70 -5.49
CA MET A 153 10.62 34.03 -6.70
C MET A 153 9.59 32.97 -7.05
N SER A 154 8.41 33.41 -7.49
CA SER A 154 7.37 32.53 -8.00
C SER A 154 6.84 33.03 -9.35
N SER A 155 6.52 32.08 -10.23
CA SER A 155 5.84 32.33 -11.52
C SER A 155 4.36 32.72 -11.38
N PHE A 156 3.82 32.64 -10.16
CA PHE A 156 2.44 32.94 -9.79
C PHE A 156 2.43 33.91 -8.61
N GLU A 157 1.30 34.61 -8.42
CA GLU A 157 1.13 35.54 -7.30
C GLU A 157 1.12 34.77 -5.96
N PRO A 158 2.08 35.03 -5.06
CA PRO A 158 2.18 34.29 -3.82
C PRO A 158 1.09 34.71 -2.84
N LYS A 159 0.42 33.73 -2.22
CA LYS A 159 -0.60 33.99 -1.19
C LYS A 159 0.06 34.19 0.18
N VAL A 160 0.27 35.45 0.56
CA VAL A 160 0.75 35.81 1.89
C VAL A 160 -0.37 35.58 2.92
N VAL A 161 -0.09 34.78 3.94
CA VAL A 161 -1.05 34.41 5.00
C VAL A 161 -1.06 35.46 6.11
N ASN A 162 0.12 35.93 6.52
CA ASN A 162 0.30 36.93 7.55
C ASN A 162 0.81 38.24 6.93
N SER A 163 -0.12 39.13 6.58
CA SER A 163 0.21 40.44 5.99
C SER A 163 0.91 41.40 6.96
N ALA A 164 0.99 41.07 8.26
CA ALA A 164 1.73 41.88 9.24
C ALA A 164 3.23 41.57 9.25
N ALA A 165 3.67 40.51 8.57
CA ALA A 165 5.09 40.23 8.38
C ALA A 165 5.74 41.29 7.50
N ASN A 166 6.90 41.79 7.91
CA ASN A 166 7.65 42.83 7.21
C ASN A 166 8.42 42.27 6.01
N ILE A 167 7.69 41.73 5.02
CA ILE A 167 8.26 41.24 3.76
C ILE A 167 7.97 42.20 2.62
N HIS A 168 8.87 42.26 1.64
CA HIS A 168 8.66 42.99 0.40
C HIS A 168 8.24 42.02 -0.70
N VAL A 169 7.04 42.22 -1.27
CA VAL A 169 6.55 41.47 -2.44
C VAL A 169 6.39 42.44 -3.60
N SER A 170 7.06 42.17 -4.71
CA SER A 170 6.97 42.99 -5.92
C SER A 170 6.91 42.14 -7.18
N SER A 171 6.20 42.61 -8.19
CA SER A 171 6.26 42.02 -9.52
C SER A 171 7.56 42.46 -10.20
N VAL A 172 8.26 41.52 -10.84
CA VAL A 172 9.58 41.73 -11.42
C VAL A 172 9.62 41.26 -12.86
N GLU A 173 10.63 41.72 -13.61
CA GLU A 173 10.88 41.24 -14.96
C GLU A 173 11.24 39.74 -14.97
N ALA A 174 10.85 39.05 -16.03
CA ALA A 174 11.21 37.66 -16.23
C ALA A 174 12.71 37.46 -16.48
N GLY A 175 13.26 36.39 -15.91
CA GLY A 175 14.67 36.03 -16.00
C GLY A 175 15.34 35.97 -14.64
N ALA A 176 16.66 35.81 -14.63
CA ALA A 176 17.44 35.58 -13.40
C ALA A 176 17.80 36.86 -12.63
N ALA A 177 17.77 38.03 -13.29
CA ALA A 177 18.24 39.30 -12.73
C ALA A 177 17.68 39.62 -11.32
N PRO A 178 16.40 39.35 -10.99
CA PRO A 178 15.89 39.66 -9.66
C PRO A 178 16.43 38.74 -8.54
N LEU A 179 16.93 37.54 -8.86
CA LEU A 179 17.62 36.67 -7.87
C LEU A 179 19.12 36.96 -7.77
N ILE A 180 19.77 37.30 -8.89
CA ILE A 180 21.24 37.36 -8.96
C ILE A 180 21.80 38.78 -8.91
N GLY A 181 20.96 39.81 -9.07
CA GLY A 181 21.38 41.21 -9.21
C GLY A 181 21.91 41.53 -10.62
N THR A 182 22.41 42.75 -10.79
CA THR A 182 23.05 43.20 -12.04
C THR A 182 24.55 42.87 -12.02
N GLU A 183 25.27 43.12 -13.12
CA GLU A 183 26.73 42.99 -13.12
C GLU A 183 27.40 43.93 -12.12
N ASP A 184 26.90 45.18 -12.03
CA ASP A 184 27.44 46.22 -11.13
C ASP A 184 27.03 46.05 -9.67
N ALA A 185 25.92 45.36 -9.41
CA ALA A 185 25.38 45.13 -8.06
C ALA A 185 24.88 43.68 -7.91
N PRO A 186 25.80 42.70 -7.85
CA PRO A 186 25.43 41.30 -7.68
C PRO A 186 24.81 41.05 -6.30
N ILE A 187 23.75 40.25 -6.27
CA ILE A 187 23.18 39.72 -5.03
C ILE A 187 23.91 38.43 -4.64
N ILE A 188 24.30 37.63 -5.64
CA ILE A 188 25.13 36.42 -5.53
C ILE A 188 26.46 36.74 -6.18
N HIS A 189 27.58 36.59 -5.47
CA HIS A 189 28.91 36.88 -6.01
C HIS A 189 29.56 35.66 -6.69
N ASN A 190 29.06 34.45 -6.41
CA ASN A 190 29.49 33.18 -7.01
C ASN A 190 29.14 33.14 -8.51
N PRO A 191 30.14 33.19 -9.42
CA PRO A 191 29.91 33.34 -10.85
C PRO A 191 29.33 32.08 -11.49
N LEU A 192 29.67 30.89 -10.97
CA LEU A 192 29.10 29.63 -11.43
C LEU A 192 27.59 29.63 -11.16
N VAL A 193 27.18 29.92 -9.92
CA VAL A 193 25.75 29.96 -9.56
C VAL A 193 25.02 31.01 -10.39
N ARG A 194 25.60 32.21 -10.58
CA ARG A 194 25.00 33.23 -11.47
C ARG A 194 24.76 32.71 -12.88
N ASN A 195 25.77 32.09 -13.50
CA ASN A 195 25.66 31.54 -14.85
C ASN A 195 24.60 30.43 -14.92
N ILE A 196 24.52 29.58 -13.87
CA ILE A 196 23.49 28.55 -13.76
C ILE A 196 22.10 29.18 -13.73
N LEU A 197 21.87 30.17 -12.87
CA LEU A 197 20.55 30.80 -12.75
C LEU A 197 20.18 31.57 -14.03
N GLN A 198 21.15 32.21 -14.71
CA GLN A 198 20.93 32.84 -16.01
C GLN A 198 20.49 31.86 -17.10
N ALA A 199 21.06 30.65 -17.12
CA ALA A 199 20.68 29.60 -18.06
C ALA A 199 19.33 28.94 -17.70
N ILE A 200 19.03 28.81 -16.40
CA ILE A 200 17.77 28.24 -15.90
C ILE A 200 16.59 29.17 -16.18
N PHE A 201 16.67 30.45 -15.81
CA PHE A 201 15.53 31.38 -15.90
C PHE A 201 15.52 32.14 -17.22
N LEU A 202 14.65 31.69 -18.13
CA LEU A 202 14.53 32.25 -19.46
C LEU A 202 13.76 33.59 -19.43
N ARG A 203 14.12 34.51 -20.32
CA ARG A 203 13.46 35.83 -20.45
C ARG A 203 11.97 35.77 -20.81
N ASN A 204 11.48 34.61 -21.26
CA ASN A 204 10.06 34.39 -21.55
C ASN A 204 9.23 34.00 -20.31
N GLY A 205 9.83 33.99 -19.12
CA GLY A 205 9.17 33.64 -17.85
C GLY A 205 9.09 32.15 -17.56
N LYS A 206 9.72 31.31 -18.38
CA LYS A 206 9.83 29.86 -18.16
C LYS A 206 11.20 29.50 -17.57
N VAL A 207 11.29 28.33 -16.94
CA VAL A 207 12.58 27.69 -16.66
C VAL A 207 12.97 26.75 -17.80
N HIS A 208 14.26 26.43 -17.90
CA HIS A 208 14.73 25.41 -18.83
C HIS A 208 14.13 24.03 -18.46
N PRO A 209 13.57 23.26 -19.40
CA PRO A 209 12.88 22.00 -19.09
C PRO A 209 13.80 20.90 -18.54
N ASP A 210 15.10 20.99 -18.83
CA ASP A 210 16.13 20.08 -18.32
C ASP A 210 16.98 20.73 -17.21
N SER A 211 16.47 21.76 -16.51
CA SER A 211 17.20 22.42 -15.41
C SER A 211 17.70 21.42 -14.36
N ASP A 212 16.98 20.31 -14.18
CA ASP A 212 17.28 19.29 -13.19
C ASP A 212 18.52 18.43 -13.54
N ILE A 213 19.17 18.68 -14.68
CA ILE A 213 20.51 18.19 -14.99
C ILE A 213 21.57 18.80 -14.08
N ILE A 214 21.34 20.01 -13.56
CA ILE A 214 22.29 20.71 -12.69
C ILE A 214 22.62 19.91 -11.41
N GLU A 215 21.67 19.12 -10.90
CA GLU A 215 21.88 18.22 -9.75
C GLU A 215 23.05 17.25 -9.97
N GLN A 216 23.37 16.93 -11.22
CA GLN A 216 24.46 16.00 -11.54
C GLN A 216 25.86 16.58 -11.30
N PHE A 217 25.94 17.90 -11.11
CA PHE A 217 27.17 18.63 -10.76
C PHE A 217 27.28 18.89 -9.25
N THR A 218 26.30 18.43 -8.49
CA THR A 218 26.33 18.45 -7.02
C THR A 218 26.86 17.11 -6.50
N GLN A 219 27.52 17.18 -5.35
CA GLN A 219 28.01 16.02 -4.60
C GLN A 219 27.46 16.05 -3.18
N LEU A 220 27.37 14.90 -2.53
CA LEU A 220 27.01 14.83 -1.12
C LEU A 220 28.15 15.40 -0.29
N ALA A 221 27.85 16.37 0.58
CA ALA A 221 28.82 16.95 1.48
C ALA A 221 29.23 15.90 2.53
N SER A 222 30.50 15.49 2.54
CA SER A 222 30.98 14.49 3.50
C SER A 222 32.39 14.85 3.95
N ASP A 223 32.62 14.86 5.26
CA ASP A 223 33.96 14.96 5.85
C ASP A 223 34.61 13.58 6.05
N ARG A 224 33.86 12.48 5.90
CA ARG A 224 34.34 11.10 6.03
C ARG A 224 34.95 10.54 4.75
N GLY A 225 35.22 11.42 3.78
CA GLY A 225 35.60 11.06 2.42
C GLY A 225 34.38 10.86 1.51
N GLY A 226 34.61 10.92 0.20
CA GLY A 226 33.58 10.76 -0.84
C GLY A 226 33.25 12.02 -1.63
N TYR A 227 33.61 13.21 -1.14
CA TYR A 227 33.59 14.42 -1.97
C TYR A 227 34.84 14.43 -2.86
N GLU A 228 34.65 14.27 -4.17
CA GLU A 228 35.73 14.25 -5.15
C GLU A 228 36.14 15.68 -5.54
N GLU A 229 37.44 15.88 -5.80
CA GLU A 229 37.93 17.13 -6.40
C GLU A 229 37.32 17.31 -7.79
N ASN A 230 36.70 18.46 -8.03
CA ASN A 230 35.81 18.70 -9.17
C ASN A 230 36.01 20.06 -9.85
N ARG A 231 37.08 20.80 -9.53
CA ARG A 231 37.35 22.14 -10.11
C ARG A 231 37.22 22.18 -11.64
N GLU A 232 37.90 21.28 -12.36
CA GLU A 232 37.83 21.23 -13.83
C GLU A 232 36.41 20.96 -14.36
N LEU A 233 35.61 20.16 -13.64
CA LEU A 233 34.22 19.88 -14.00
C LEU A 233 33.37 21.17 -13.86
N LEU A 234 33.55 21.87 -12.74
CA LEU A 234 32.83 23.10 -12.45
C LEU A 234 33.26 24.25 -13.38
N ASP A 235 34.54 24.35 -13.72
CA ASP A 235 35.04 25.31 -14.71
C ASP A 235 34.42 25.04 -16.10
N SER A 236 34.33 23.76 -16.48
CA SER A 236 33.68 23.34 -17.73
C SER A 236 32.18 23.70 -17.74
N LEU A 237 31.49 23.50 -16.62
CA LEU A 237 30.09 23.90 -16.45
C LEU A 237 29.94 25.43 -16.52
N GLN A 238 30.78 26.18 -15.79
CA GLN A 238 30.76 27.64 -15.74
C GLN A 238 30.94 28.26 -17.12
N ALA A 239 31.83 27.69 -17.94
CA ALA A 239 32.09 28.16 -19.29
C ALA A 239 30.92 27.93 -20.26
N ASN A 240 30.04 26.95 -20.00
CA ASN A 240 28.96 26.62 -20.94
C ASN A 240 27.77 25.86 -20.31
N VAL A 241 27.04 26.51 -19.41
CA VAL A 241 25.87 25.90 -18.75
C VAL A 241 24.81 25.47 -19.76
N ASP A 242 24.52 26.28 -20.79
CA ASP A 242 23.51 25.95 -21.81
C ASP A 242 23.83 24.64 -22.54
N LYS A 243 25.11 24.40 -22.87
CA LYS A 243 25.52 23.12 -23.48
C LYS A 243 25.39 21.95 -22.52
N ALA A 244 25.58 22.15 -21.22
CA ALA A 244 25.38 21.11 -20.21
C ALA A 244 23.89 20.75 -20.08
N LEU A 245 23.00 21.73 -19.98
CA LEU A 245 21.54 21.52 -19.95
C LEU A 245 21.03 20.83 -21.22
N ALA A 246 21.62 21.13 -22.38
CA ALA A 246 21.28 20.50 -23.65
C ALA A 246 22.05 19.19 -23.92
N ASN A 247 22.76 18.61 -22.95
CA ASN A 247 23.63 17.45 -23.17
C ASN A 247 22.84 16.11 -23.09
N PRO A 248 22.73 15.34 -24.20
CA PRO A 248 22.01 14.07 -24.21
C PRO A 248 22.58 12.98 -23.30
N GLY A 249 23.89 12.98 -23.04
CA GLY A 249 24.54 12.01 -22.17
C GLY A 249 24.19 12.27 -20.71
N LEU A 250 24.18 13.53 -20.28
CA LEU A 250 23.69 13.91 -18.95
C LEU A 250 22.21 13.57 -18.79
N LYS A 251 21.40 13.83 -19.81
CA LYS A 251 19.99 13.42 -19.82
C LYS A 251 19.82 11.90 -19.67
N ALA A 252 20.65 11.12 -20.36
CA ALA A 252 20.65 9.65 -20.26
C ALA A 252 20.92 9.13 -18.85
N ILE A 253 21.86 9.75 -18.10
CA ILE A 253 22.12 9.37 -16.70
C ILE A 253 20.85 9.51 -15.86
N LYS A 254 20.11 10.59 -16.07
CA LYS A 254 18.87 10.86 -15.32
C LYS A 254 17.74 9.92 -15.74
N GLU A 255 17.46 9.80 -17.03
CA GLU A 255 16.35 9.00 -17.57
C GLU A 255 16.49 7.50 -17.26
N LEU A 256 17.72 7.00 -17.13
CA LEU A 256 18.02 5.59 -16.82
C LEU A 256 18.18 5.31 -15.32
N GLY A 257 18.03 6.33 -14.46
CA GLY A 257 18.16 6.18 -13.00
C GLY A 257 19.60 5.89 -12.55
N LEU A 258 20.61 6.42 -13.25
CA LEU A 258 22.03 6.11 -13.04
C LEU A 258 22.76 7.13 -12.16
N VAL A 259 22.03 8.08 -11.57
CA VAL A 259 22.54 9.19 -10.75
C VAL A 259 23.50 8.71 -9.65
N GLY A 260 23.19 7.59 -8.98
CA GLY A 260 24.02 7.06 -7.88
C GLY A 260 25.32 6.35 -8.30
N TYR A 261 25.60 6.23 -9.60
CA TYR A 261 26.80 5.54 -10.12
C TYR A 261 27.78 6.49 -10.81
N ARG A 262 27.51 7.80 -10.82
CA ARG A 262 28.37 8.79 -11.48
C ARG A 262 29.59 9.12 -10.61
N SER A 263 30.72 9.37 -11.26
CA SER A 263 31.90 10.02 -10.67
C SER A 263 32.13 11.38 -11.33
N VAL A 264 32.96 12.24 -10.73
CA VAL A 264 33.34 13.53 -11.33
C VAL A 264 33.98 13.33 -12.70
N ALA A 265 34.87 12.33 -12.81
CA ALA A 265 35.56 12.00 -14.06
C ALA A 265 34.57 11.58 -15.17
N SER A 266 33.56 10.77 -14.85
CA SER A 266 32.53 10.36 -15.82
C SER A 266 31.70 11.56 -16.29
N MET A 267 31.37 12.49 -15.39
CA MET A 267 30.65 13.72 -15.73
C MET A 267 31.45 14.63 -16.67
N GLN A 268 32.77 14.76 -16.45
CA GLN A 268 33.66 15.51 -17.35
C GLN A 268 33.72 14.89 -18.75
N LYS A 269 33.83 13.55 -18.83
CA LYS A 269 33.80 12.83 -20.11
C LYS A 269 32.48 13.02 -20.84
N CYS A 270 31.36 13.05 -20.11
CA CYS A 270 30.02 13.33 -20.67
C CYS A 270 29.89 14.71 -21.34
N LEU A 271 30.61 15.73 -20.85
CA LEU A 271 30.56 17.06 -21.44
C LEU A 271 31.23 17.15 -22.82
N ARG A 272 32.05 16.16 -23.20
CA ARG A 272 32.79 16.09 -24.46
C ARG A 272 32.11 15.10 -25.42
N LYS A 273 31.41 15.59 -26.44
CA LYS A 273 30.61 14.74 -27.36
C LYS A 273 31.46 13.74 -28.16
N GLU A 274 32.71 14.09 -28.39
CA GLU A 274 33.72 13.27 -29.04
C GLU A 274 34.22 12.12 -28.15
N ASN A 275 33.93 12.16 -26.84
CA ASN A 275 34.36 11.10 -25.93
C ASN A 275 33.54 9.81 -26.17
N PRO A 276 34.19 8.64 -26.32
CA PRO A 276 33.50 7.37 -26.49
C PRO A 276 32.50 7.05 -25.38
N PHE A 277 32.78 7.46 -24.14
CA PHE A 277 31.89 7.29 -22.99
C PHE A 277 30.53 7.97 -23.22
N TYR A 278 30.55 9.23 -23.68
CA TYR A 278 29.33 9.97 -24.04
C TYR A 278 28.54 9.24 -25.12
N GLN A 279 29.20 8.77 -26.18
CA GLN A 279 28.54 8.11 -27.31
C GLN A 279 27.85 6.80 -26.87
N GLN A 280 28.52 6.01 -26.02
CA GLN A 280 27.98 4.77 -25.48
C GLN A 280 26.77 5.04 -24.60
N LEU A 281 26.87 6.01 -23.70
CA LEU A 281 25.78 6.40 -22.80
C LEU A 281 24.57 6.95 -23.56
N ALA A 282 24.78 7.82 -24.55
CA ALA A 282 23.73 8.34 -25.41
C ALA A 282 23.08 7.26 -26.31
N ALA A 283 23.79 6.16 -26.61
CA ALA A 283 23.21 5.04 -27.32
C ALA A 283 22.25 4.21 -26.44
N LEU A 284 22.42 4.22 -25.11
CA LEU A 284 21.57 3.46 -24.19
C LEU A 284 20.13 3.95 -24.13
N THR A 285 19.89 5.24 -24.27
CA THR A 285 18.54 5.82 -24.30
C THR A 285 17.73 5.40 -25.52
N LYS A 286 18.40 4.87 -26.56
CA LYS A 286 17.76 4.36 -27.77
C LYS A 286 17.30 2.91 -27.65
N LEU A 287 17.63 2.22 -26.55
CA LEU A 287 17.20 0.83 -26.33
C LEU A 287 15.74 0.79 -25.88
N SER A 288 14.94 -0.10 -26.49
CA SER A 288 13.53 -0.31 -26.12
C SER A 288 13.37 -0.97 -24.74
N ASN A 289 14.30 -1.86 -24.37
CA ASN A 289 14.31 -2.52 -23.06
C ASN A 289 15.04 -1.63 -22.03
N LYS A 290 14.26 -0.88 -21.24
CA LYS A 290 14.78 0.00 -20.18
C LYS A 290 15.62 -0.74 -19.13
N THR A 291 15.22 -1.96 -18.73
CA THR A 291 15.98 -2.75 -17.75
C THR A 291 17.38 -3.08 -18.25
N LEU A 292 17.49 -3.52 -19.52
CA LEU A 292 18.77 -3.78 -20.15
C LEU A 292 19.61 -2.50 -20.30
N ALA A 293 18.97 -1.38 -20.67
CA ALA A 293 19.63 -0.08 -20.77
C ALA A 293 20.22 0.36 -19.43
N THR A 294 19.47 0.21 -18.33
CA THR A 294 19.95 0.48 -16.98
C THR A 294 21.10 -0.45 -16.58
N GLN A 295 20.99 -1.77 -16.80
CA GLN A 295 22.08 -2.72 -16.50
C GLN A 295 23.38 -2.38 -17.25
N ARG A 296 23.25 -2.05 -18.54
CA ARG A 296 24.37 -1.59 -19.37
C ARG A 296 24.92 -0.25 -18.89
N GLY A 297 24.08 0.67 -18.46
CA GLY A 297 24.49 1.97 -17.91
C GLY A 297 25.27 1.83 -16.61
N VAL A 298 24.81 0.96 -15.71
CA VAL A 298 25.53 0.63 -14.47
C VAL A 298 26.92 0.05 -14.79
N LEU A 299 27.00 -0.91 -15.71
CA LEU A 299 28.29 -1.46 -16.12
C LEU A 299 29.20 -0.39 -16.74
N LEU A 300 28.66 0.47 -17.62
CA LEU A 300 29.44 1.52 -18.27
C LEU A 300 30.04 2.49 -17.25
N LEU A 301 29.23 2.98 -16.30
CA LEU A 301 29.67 3.90 -15.26
C LEU A 301 30.68 3.24 -14.31
N PHE A 302 30.45 1.99 -13.92
CA PHE A 302 31.37 1.24 -13.07
C PHE A 302 32.73 0.96 -13.73
N LEU A 303 32.71 0.57 -15.02
CA LEU A 303 33.94 0.40 -15.77
C LEU A 303 34.65 1.75 -15.96
N ASP A 304 33.92 2.83 -16.19
CA ASP A 304 34.53 4.14 -16.35
C ASP A 304 35.15 4.67 -15.04
N SER A 305 34.50 4.46 -13.90
CA SER A 305 35.04 4.85 -12.58
C SER A 305 36.33 4.10 -12.22
N THR A 306 36.61 2.99 -12.90
CA THR A 306 37.83 2.18 -12.73
C THR A 306 38.78 2.28 -13.92
N ASN A 307 38.52 3.23 -14.84
CA ASN A 307 39.31 3.48 -16.05
C ASN A 307 39.38 2.28 -17.02
N LEU A 308 38.33 1.47 -17.04
CA LEU A 308 38.14 0.27 -17.85
C LEU A 308 37.02 0.41 -18.89
N SER A 309 36.55 1.62 -19.20
CA SER A 309 35.43 1.83 -20.14
C SER A 309 35.72 1.31 -21.55
N HIS A 310 36.98 1.14 -21.94
CA HIS A 310 37.36 0.47 -23.19
C HIS A 310 36.90 -1.00 -23.27
N LEU A 311 36.67 -1.67 -22.14
CA LEU A 311 36.17 -3.04 -22.09
C LEU A 311 34.66 -3.13 -22.33
N TYR A 312 33.93 -2.01 -22.22
CA TYR A 312 32.48 -1.99 -22.27
C TYR A 312 31.90 -2.59 -23.56
N SER A 313 32.51 -2.31 -24.71
CA SER A 313 32.06 -2.84 -26.00
C SER A 313 32.08 -4.38 -26.02
N GLY A 314 33.04 -5.01 -25.34
CA GLY A 314 33.16 -6.46 -25.23
C GLY A 314 32.19 -7.11 -24.25
N TYR A 315 31.66 -6.36 -23.28
CA TYR A 315 30.78 -6.88 -22.21
C TYR A 315 29.33 -6.47 -22.35
N SER A 316 29.03 -5.35 -23.02
CA SER A 316 27.67 -4.81 -23.14
C SER A 316 26.70 -5.77 -23.85
N THR A 317 27.20 -6.62 -24.74
CA THR A 317 26.43 -7.66 -25.45
C THR A 317 26.53 -9.04 -24.79
N ALA A 318 27.27 -9.17 -23.70
CA ALA A 318 27.49 -10.45 -23.06
C ALA A 318 26.22 -10.98 -22.39
N ALA A 319 25.92 -12.26 -22.61
CA ALA A 319 24.76 -12.92 -22.02
C ALA A 319 24.84 -13.04 -20.48
N PHE A 320 26.03 -12.89 -19.88
CA PHE A 320 26.25 -12.89 -18.42
C PHE A 320 26.10 -11.51 -17.77
N LEU A 321 25.71 -10.47 -18.53
CA LEU A 321 25.59 -9.10 -18.02
C LEU A 321 24.70 -8.98 -16.76
N PRO A 322 23.55 -9.68 -16.64
CA PRO A 322 22.73 -9.60 -15.43
C PRO A 322 23.46 -10.09 -14.17
N ALA A 323 24.14 -11.23 -14.25
CA ALA A 323 24.92 -11.79 -13.14
C ALA A 323 26.10 -10.88 -12.77
N LEU A 324 26.82 -10.38 -13.78
CA LEU A 324 27.92 -9.44 -13.56
C LEU A 324 27.43 -8.12 -12.94
N SER A 325 26.30 -7.57 -13.41
CA SER A 325 25.71 -6.33 -12.86
C SER A 325 25.30 -6.50 -11.40
N SER A 326 24.70 -7.64 -11.04
CA SER A 326 24.31 -7.93 -9.66
C SER A 326 25.52 -8.09 -8.75
N TYR A 327 26.53 -8.84 -9.20
CA TYR A 327 27.79 -8.98 -8.48
C TYR A 327 28.54 -7.65 -8.33
N ILE A 328 28.54 -6.80 -9.36
CA ILE A 328 29.16 -5.47 -9.29
C ILE A 328 28.54 -4.64 -8.17
N LYS A 329 27.20 -4.62 -8.09
CA LYS A 329 26.47 -3.87 -7.06
C LYS A 329 26.79 -4.35 -5.65
N GLU A 330 26.92 -5.66 -5.46
CA GLU A 330 27.06 -6.27 -4.12
C GLU A 330 28.51 -6.36 -3.63
N ASN A 331 29.48 -6.59 -4.52
CA ASN A 331 30.81 -7.10 -4.12
C ASN A 331 32.01 -6.39 -4.75
N MET A 332 31.80 -5.52 -5.75
CA MET A 332 32.92 -4.92 -6.51
C MET A 332 33.14 -3.44 -6.22
N LEU A 333 32.26 -2.79 -5.46
CA LEU A 333 32.47 -1.42 -5.01
C LEU A 333 33.72 -1.38 -4.09
N GLY A 334 34.68 -0.53 -4.43
CA GLY A 334 35.95 -0.38 -3.71
C GLY A 334 37.09 -1.31 -4.14
N LYS A 335 36.91 -2.15 -5.17
CA LYS A 335 37.98 -2.99 -5.73
C LYS A 335 38.89 -2.22 -6.69
N THR A 336 40.14 -2.67 -6.81
CA THR A 336 41.12 -2.07 -7.74
C THR A 336 40.78 -2.40 -9.20
N ALA A 337 41.24 -1.57 -10.13
CA ALA A 337 41.02 -1.80 -11.56
C ALA A 337 41.57 -3.16 -12.04
N ASP A 338 42.70 -3.62 -11.49
CA ASP A 338 43.28 -4.91 -11.85
C ASP A 338 42.45 -6.07 -11.31
N GLU A 339 41.96 -6.01 -10.06
CA GLU A 339 41.01 -7.01 -9.53
C GLU A 339 39.72 -7.07 -10.36
N ILE A 340 39.23 -5.92 -10.82
CA ILE A 340 38.03 -5.85 -11.65
C ILE A 340 38.26 -6.46 -13.02
N ARG A 341 39.36 -6.10 -13.67
CA ARG A 341 39.75 -6.65 -14.97
C ARG A 341 39.90 -8.17 -14.85
N GLU A 342 40.57 -8.64 -13.81
CA GLU A 342 40.80 -10.06 -13.57
C GLU A 342 39.48 -10.80 -13.36
N ASN A 343 38.59 -10.31 -12.49
CA ASN A 343 37.28 -10.93 -12.29
C ASN A 343 36.43 -10.94 -13.58
N CYS A 344 36.42 -9.86 -14.35
CA CYS A 344 35.68 -9.80 -15.61
C CYS A 344 36.25 -10.76 -16.66
N ASN A 345 37.58 -10.92 -16.71
CA ASN A 345 38.25 -11.88 -17.59
C ASN A 345 37.96 -13.32 -17.16
N GLN A 346 38.05 -13.62 -15.86
CA GLN A 346 37.73 -14.94 -15.33
C GLN A 346 36.26 -15.32 -15.59
N VAL A 347 35.32 -14.41 -15.38
CA VAL A 347 33.89 -14.63 -15.70
C VAL A 347 33.69 -14.87 -17.19
N LYS A 348 34.35 -14.09 -18.05
CA LYS A 348 34.26 -14.27 -19.51
C LYS A 348 34.84 -15.61 -19.95
N THR A 349 36.02 -15.97 -19.44
CA THR A 349 36.70 -17.24 -19.72
C THR A 349 35.84 -18.41 -19.23
N LEU A 350 35.31 -18.32 -18.00
CA LEU A 350 34.42 -19.32 -17.43
C LEU A 350 33.12 -19.44 -18.26
N TRP A 351 32.41 -18.36 -18.54
CA TRP A 351 31.21 -18.40 -19.36
C TRP A 351 31.42 -19.05 -20.73
N SER A 352 32.53 -18.72 -21.39
CA SER A 352 32.83 -19.18 -22.74
C SER A 352 33.25 -20.65 -22.80
N SER A 353 33.73 -21.19 -21.69
CA SER A 353 34.18 -22.58 -21.55
C SER A 353 33.11 -23.49 -20.94
N LEU A 354 32.11 -22.93 -20.25
CA LEU A 354 30.95 -23.68 -19.79
C LEU A 354 30.18 -24.28 -20.97
N ASP A 355 29.79 -25.55 -20.84
CA ASP A 355 29.12 -26.32 -21.89
C ASP A 355 27.90 -25.57 -22.45
N LYS A 356 27.74 -25.57 -23.78
CA LYS A 356 26.65 -24.86 -24.47
C LYS A 356 25.28 -25.43 -24.15
N SER A 357 25.19 -26.68 -23.71
CA SER A 357 23.96 -27.36 -23.30
C SER A 357 23.42 -26.86 -21.95
N LEU A 358 24.25 -26.23 -21.11
CA LEU A 358 23.80 -25.66 -19.84
C LEU A 358 22.87 -24.47 -20.08
N SER A 359 21.80 -24.39 -19.28
CA SER A 359 20.88 -23.25 -19.35
C SER A 359 21.58 -21.93 -18.95
N SER A 360 21.12 -20.79 -19.47
CA SER A 360 21.67 -19.48 -19.08
C SER A 360 21.58 -19.26 -17.56
N SER A 361 20.51 -19.70 -16.91
CA SER A 361 20.35 -19.61 -15.45
C SER A 361 21.36 -20.48 -14.70
N THR A 362 21.64 -21.70 -15.20
CA THR A 362 22.66 -22.57 -14.61
C THR A 362 24.04 -21.91 -14.73
N LYS A 363 24.36 -21.36 -15.91
CA LYS A 363 25.64 -20.65 -16.13
C LYS A 363 25.79 -19.42 -15.25
N GLU A 364 24.72 -18.64 -15.06
CA GLU A 364 24.70 -17.49 -14.14
C GLU A 364 24.95 -17.94 -12.69
N THR A 365 24.34 -19.05 -12.27
CA THR A 365 24.52 -19.60 -10.93
C THR A 365 25.95 -20.11 -10.74
N ILE A 366 26.53 -20.78 -11.74
CA ILE A 366 27.93 -21.22 -11.74
C ILE A 366 28.88 -20.02 -11.63
N ILE A 367 28.62 -18.94 -12.39
CA ILE A 367 29.41 -17.71 -12.29
C ILE A 367 29.28 -17.10 -10.90
N ALA A 368 28.08 -17.00 -10.36
CA ALA A 368 27.87 -16.42 -9.03
C ALA A 368 28.60 -17.24 -7.96
N ALA A 369 28.55 -18.57 -8.03
CA ALA A 369 29.27 -19.46 -7.12
C ALA A 369 30.80 -19.33 -7.28
N PHE A 370 31.30 -19.29 -8.51
CA PHE A 370 32.72 -19.07 -8.79
C PHE A 370 33.20 -17.73 -8.23
N LEU A 371 32.43 -16.65 -8.41
CA LEU A 371 32.78 -15.32 -7.93
C LEU A 371 32.81 -15.23 -6.39
N ARG A 372 32.10 -16.12 -5.70
CA ARG A 372 32.05 -16.22 -4.23
C ARG A 372 33.06 -17.21 -3.63
N SER A 373 33.76 -18.01 -4.45
CA SER A 373 34.69 -19.03 -3.97
C SER A 373 36.11 -18.48 -3.76
N SER A 374 37.06 -19.35 -3.37
CA SER A 374 38.49 -19.05 -3.30
C SER A 374 39.13 -18.79 -4.67
N LYS A 375 38.42 -19.08 -5.77
CA LYS A 375 38.88 -18.96 -7.16
C LYS A 375 40.16 -19.76 -7.44
N SER A 376 40.36 -20.88 -6.75
CA SER A 376 41.50 -21.76 -7.02
C SER A 376 41.40 -22.38 -8.42
N SER A 377 42.56 -22.69 -9.02
CA SER A 377 42.63 -23.36 -10.32
C SER A 377 41.90 -24.71 -10.31
N LEU A 378 41.84 -25.37 -9.16
CA LEU A 378 41.08 -26.60 -8.96
C LEU A 378 39.57 -26.37 -9.12
N ILE A 379 39.00 -25.37 -8.44
CA ILE A 379 37.58 -25.01 -8.59
C ILE A 379 37.28 -24.65 -10.04
N GLN A 380 38.15 -23.85 -10.67
CA GLN A 380 37.97 -23.45 -12.06
C GLN A 380 37.95 -24.66 -13.01
N ASN A 381 38.93 -25.57 -12.90
CA ASN A 381 38.99 -26.80 -13.71
C ASN A 381 37.78 -27.70 -13.47
N CYS A 382 37.31 -27.77 -12.23
CA CYS A 382 36.13 -28.53 -11.88
C CYS A 382 34.85 -27.95 -12.50
N LEU A 383 34.67 -26.62 -12.43
CA LEU A 383 33.52 -25.95 -13.04
C LEU A 383 33.54 -26.08 -14.58
N HIS A 384 34.72 -26.07 -15.21
CA HIS A 384 34.86 -26.34 -16.65
C HIS A 384 34.47 -27.77 -17.03
N SER A 385 34.58 -28.71 -16.10
CA SER A 385 34.34 -30.13 -16.32
C SER A 385 32.86 -30.50 -16.23
N ILE A 386 31.98 -29.55 -15.92
CA ILE A 386 30.53 -29.72 -15.83
C ILE A 386 29.93 -29.84 -17.24
N ARG A 387 29.33 -30.99 -17.52
CA ARG A 387 28.76 -31.33 -18.83
C ARG A 387 27.25 -31.17 -18.91
N ASN A 388 26.55 -31.08 -17.78
CA ASN A 388 25.08 -30.96 -17.74
C ASN A 388 24.59 -30.30 -16.44
N ASP A 389 23.31 -29.92 -16.41
CA ASP A 389 22.69 -29.25 -15.28
C ASP A 389 22.65 -30.09 -13.99
N SER A 390 22.65 -31.43 -14.09
CA SER A 390 22.67 -32.33 -12.92
C SER A 390 24.04 -32.32 -12.23
N GLU A 391 25.12 -32.39 -13.01
CA GLU A 391 26.49 -32.21 -12.51
C GLU A 391 26.64 -30.83 -11.86
N ALA A 392 26.11 -29.78 -12.50
CA ALA A 392 26.13 -28.42 -11.95
C ALA A 392 25.46 -28.35 -10.58
N LYS A 393 24.29 -28.99 -10.42
CA LYS A 393 23.57 -29.02 -9.14
C LYS A 393 24.34 -29.76 -8.04
N VAL A 394 24.91 -30.93 -8.33
CA VAL A 394 25.75 -31.68 -7.37
C VAL A 394 26.87 -30.79 -6.86
N ILE A 395 27.59 -30.17 -7.79
CA ILE A 395 28.77 -29.37 -7.52
C ILE A 395 28.40 -28.08 -6.79
N LEU A 396 27.35 -27.36 -7.22
CA LEU A 396 26.89 -26.12 -6.58
C LEU A 396 26.40 -26.34 -5.14
N ASN A 397 25.71 -27.46 -4.87
CA ASN A 397 25.24 -27.79 -3.53
C ASN A 397 26.38 -28.18 -2.57
N ARG A 398 27.53 -28.63 -3.11
CA ARG A 398 28.65 -29.19 -2.34
C ARG A 398 29.92 -28.34 -2.37
N LEU A 399 29.98 -27.30 -3.21
CA LEU A 399 31.05 -26.29 -3.23
C LEU A 399 31.26 -25.58 -1.88
N ARG A 400 30.30 -25.69 -0.95
CA ARG A 400 30.40 -25.18 0.42
C ARG A 400 31.32 -26.02 1.32
N ASP A 401 31.57 -27.29 0.96
CA ASP A 401 32.16 -28.29 1.86
C ASP A 401 33.68 -28.50 1.67
N GLY A 402 34.29 -27.85 0.66
CA GLY A 402 35.76 -27.82 0.45
C GLY A 402 36.22 -28.19 -0.96
N GLU A 403 37.45 -27.80 -1.33
CA GLU A 403 37.97 -27.92 -2.71
C GLU A 403 38.34 -29.35 -3.13
N ASN A 404 38.78 -30.20 -2.20
CA ASN A 404 39.28 -31.55 -2.51
C ASN A 404 38.18 -32.54 -2.91
N ASP A 405 36.95 -32.32 -2.45
CA ASP A 405 35.82 -33.23 -2.70
C ASP A 405 35.28 -33.07 -4.13
N LEU A 406 35.45 -31.87 -4.68
CA LEU A 406 34.98 -31.49 -6.01
C LEU A 406 35.60 -32.36 -7.12
N GLN A 407 36.91 -32.60 -7.05
CA GLN A 407 37.64 -33.39 -8.04
C GLN A 407 37.27 -34.86 -7.99
N PHE A 408 37.19 -35.44 -6.78
CA PHE A 408 36.78 -36.83 -6.58
C PHE A 408 35.41 -37.10 -7.23
N TYR A 409 34.43 -36.22 -7.01
CA TYR A 409 33.09 -36.42 -7.56
C TYR A 409 33.07 -36.30 -9.09
N LEU A 410 33.84 -35.39 -9.67
CA LEU A 410 33.94 -35.26 -11.12
C LEU A 410 34.54 -36.49 -11.79
N ASP A 411 35.63 -37.04 -11.22
CA ASP A 411 36.27 -38.25 -11.76
C ASP A 411 35.30 -39.44 -11.76
N LYS A 412 34.52 -39.60 -10.69
CA LYS A 412 33.48 -40.63 -10.59
C LYS A 412 32.32 -40.39 -11.56
N MET A 413 31.80 -39.16 -11.61
CA MET A 413 30.69 -38.77 -12.49
C MET A 413 31.03 -38.94 -13.98
N HIS A 414 32.28 -38.66 -14.38
CA HIS A 414 32.72 -38.86 -15.76
C HIS A 414 32.90 -40.33 -16.13
N GLY A 415 33.19 -41.19 -15.15
CA GLY A 415 33.25 -42.65 -15.34
C GLY A 415 31.88 -43.33 -15.48
N CYS A 416 30.80 -42.68 -15.02
CA CYS A 416 29.46 -43.26 -15.00
C CYS A 416 28.38 -42.23 -15.39
N TYR A 417 27.86 -42.33 -16.61
CA TYR A 417 26.95 -41.34 -17.21
C TYR A 417 25.70 -40.99 -16.38
N TYR A 418 25.16 -41.94 -15.61
CA TYR A 418 23.97 -41.72 -14.79
C TYR A 418 24.29 -41.34 -13.34
N LEU A 419 25.54 -41.47 -12.89
CA LEU A 419 25.96 -41.11 -11.53
C LEU A 419 25.69 -39.64 -11.18
N PRO A 420 25.86 -38.63 -12.07
CA PRO A 420 25.45 -37.26 -11.75
C PRO A 420 24.00 -37.13 -11.31
N SER A 421 23.09 -37.84 -11.98
CA SER A 421 21.66 -37.81 -11.63
C SER A 421 21.40 -38.50 -10.29
N VAL A 422 22.11 -39.60 -10.03
CA VAL A 422 22.05 -40.34 -8.76
C VAL A 422 22.53 -39.46 -7.62
N LEU A 423 23.68 -38.80 -7.76
CA LEU A 423 24.25 -37.93 -6.74
C LEU A 423 23.43 -36.64 -6.56
N ALA A 424 22.89 -36.06 -7.64
CA ALA A 424 22.09 -34.83 -7.59
C ALA A 424 20.79 -34.97 -6.80
N SER A 425 20.26 -36.19 -6.74
CA SER A 425 19.03 -36.52 -6.04
C SER A 425 19.22 -36.90 -4.57
N GLN A 426 20.47 -37.09 -4.12
CA GLN A 426 20.73 -37.36 -2.72
C GLN A 426 20.48 -36.10 -1.88
N PRO A 427 19.95 -36.24 -0.65
CA PRO A 427 19.70 -35.11 0.23
C PRO A 427 21.01 -34.37 0.56
N THR A 428 20.95 -33.04 0.65
CA THR A 428 22.10 -32.21 1.02
C THR A 428 22.60 -32.46 2.44
N THR A 429 21.80 -33.13 3.27
CA THR A 429 22.13 -33.55 4.64
C THR A 429 22.84 -34.90 4.71
N MET A 430 23.00 -35.62 3.60
CA MET A 430 23.71 -36.90 3.58
C MET A 430 25.17 -36.71 4.05
N GLU A 431 25.62 -37.61 4.93
CA GLU A 431 26.98 -37.63 5.44
C GLU A 431 27.99 -37.89 4.32
N ARG A 432 29.19 -37.32 4.47
CA ARG A 432 30.24 -37.39 3.46
C ARG A 432 30.55 -38.85 3.09
N ASP A 433 30.85 -39.70 4.07
CA ASP A 433 31.27 -41.08 3.83
C ASP A 433 30.21 -41.91 3.07
N GLN A 434 28.92 -41.69 3.37
CA GLN A 434 27.81 -42.35 2.66
C GLN A 434 27.77 -41.95 1.18
N PHE A 435 27.97 -40.66 0.92
CA PHE A 435 28.01 -40.13 -0.45
C PHE A 435 29.23 -40.67 -1.22
N TYR A 436 30.37 -40.88 -0.54
CA TYR A 436 31.54 -41.58 -1.11
C TYR A 436 31.23 -43.04 -1.44
N SER A 437 30.58 -43.78 -0.55
CA SER A 437 30.20 -45.18 -0.79
C SER A 437 29.30 -45.33 -2.02
N ILE A 438 28.33 -44.44 -2.20
CA ILE A 438 27.47 -44.42 -3.40
C ILE A 438 28.27 -44.10 -4.66
N ALA A 439 29.21 -43.15 -4.59
CA ALA A 439 30.03 -42.79 -5.74
C ALA A 439 31.03 -43.88 -6.14
N ASP A 440 31.52 -44.68 -5.19
CA ASP A 440 32.57 -45.69 -5.42
C ASP A 440 32.03 -47.08 -5.78
N ASP A 441 30.86 -47.46 -5.26
CA ASP A 441 30.25 -48.76 -5.51
C ASP A 441 29.34 -48.75 -6.76
N GLN A 442 29.77 -49.49 -7.78
CA GLN A 442 29.08 -49.56 -9.08
C GLN A 442 27.71 -50.23 -8.99
N GLU A 443 27.59 -51.30 -8.21
CA GLU A 443 26.33 -52.03 -8.10
C GLU A 443 25.31 -51.20 -7.30
N LEU A 444 25.78 -50.52 -6.26
CA LEU A 444 24.97 -49.65 -5.43
C LEU A 444 24.39 -48.49 -6.24
N HIS A 445 25.21 -47.75 -6.99
CA HIS A 445 24.67 -46.65 -7.80
C HIS A 445 23.81 -47.14 -8.97
N GLN A 446 24.04 -48.36 -9.47
CA GLN A 446 23.21 -48.95 -10.53
C GLN A 446 21.82 -49.30 -9.98
N ALA A 447 21.77 -49.86 -8.77
CA ALA A 447 20.52 -50.11 -8.07
C ALA A 447 19.77 -48.81 -7.79
N ILE A 448 20.45 -47.79 -7.27
CA ILE A 448 19.86 -46.47 -7.02
C ILE A 448 19.36 -45.86 -8.34
N HIS A 449 20.13 -45.95 -9.42
CA HIS A 449 19.72 -45.48 -10.73
C HIS A 449 18.44 -46.17 -11.23
N LEU A 450 18.36 -47.51 -11.12
CA LEU A 450 17.19 -48.27 -11.53
C LEU A 450 15.96 -47.90 -10.70
N LEU A 451 16.10 -47.67 -9.41
CA LEU A 451 15.00 -47.21 -8.55
C LEU A 451 14.53 -45.82 -8.98
N GLN A 452 15.45 -44.88 -9.14
CA GLN A 452 15.15 -43.49 -9.54
C GLN A 452 14.52 -43.41 -10.92
N LYS A 453 15.07 -44.13 -11.90
CA LYS A 453 14.55 -44.20 -13.27
C LYS A 453 13.10 -44.68 -13.32
N ASN A 454 12.70 -45.50 -12.35
CA ASN A 454 11.35 -46.07 -12.24
C ASN A 454 10.47 -45.36 -11.19
N GLY A 455 10.93 -44.24 -10.62
CA GLY A 455 10.17 -43.47 -9.64
C GLY A 455 9.92 -44.21 -8.32
N ILE A 456 10.82 -45.12 -7.93
CA ILE A 456 10.76 -45.88 -6.68
C ILE A 456 11.60 -45.16 -5.63
N GLU A 457 11.05 -45.03 -4.41
CA GLU A 457 11.75 -44.45 -3.27
C GLU A 457 13.01 -45.26 -2.94
N THR A 458 14.14 -44.56 -2.81
CA THR A 458 15.44 -45.15 -2.49
C THR A 458 15.66 -45.11 -0.98
N TYR A 459 15.61 -46.27 -0.33
CA TYR A 459 16.03 -46.40 1.07
C TYR A 459 17.55 -46.58 1.12
N THR A 460 18.28 -45.48 0.98
CA THR A 460 19.75 -45.51 0.83
C THR A 460 20.45 -46.22 1.99
N GLU A 461 19.93 -46.11 3.22
CA GLU A 461 20.45 -46.84 4.39
C GLU A 461 20.37 -48.37 4.23
N LEU A 462 19.26 -48.89 3.71
CA LEU A 462 19.10 -50.32 3.40
C LEU A 462 20.05 -50.77 2.30
N LEU A 463 20.29 -49.92 1.30
CA LEU A 463 21.17 -50.24 0.18
C LEU A 463 22.66 -50.15 0.58
N LEU A 464 23.00 -49.33 1.58
CA LEU A 464 24.34 -49.23 2.13
C LEU A 464 24.68 -50.39 3.10
N GLU A 465 23.69 -51.16 3.56
CA GLU A 465 23.92 -52.36 4.37
C GLU A 465 24.18 -53.58 3.46
N PRO A 466 25.42 -54.15 3.43
CA PRO A 466 25.79 -55.15 2.43
C PRO A 466 24.90 -56.41 2.43
N ALA A 467 24.50 -56.87 3.63
CA ALA A 467 23.67 -58.07 3.78
C ALA A 467 22.24 -57.87 3.25
N GLN A 468 21.68 -56.66 3.40
CA GLN A 468 20.36 -56.33 2.86
C GLN A 468 20.45 -56.10 1.36
N PHE A 469 21.47 -55.38 0.89
CA PHE A 469 21.66 -55.11 -0.52
C PHE A 469 21.72 -56.40 -1.35
N GLU A 470 22.49 -57.40 -0.92
CA GLU A 470 22.57 -58.70 -1.60
C GLU A 470 21.21 -59.43 -1.68
N ARG A 471 20.34 -59.27 -0.68
CA ARG A 471 18.98 -59.84 -0.70
C ARG A 471 18.04 -59.10 -1.66
N LEU A 472 18.19 -57.80 -1.78
CA LEU A 472 17.32 -56.93 -2.59
C LEU A 472 17.74 -56.91 -4.07
N LYS A 473 19.03 -57.08 -4.33
CA LYS A 473 19.67 -57.00 -5.65
C LYS A 473 18.96 -57.80 -6.75
N PRO A 474 18.54 -59.08 -6.56
CA PRO A 474 17.85 -59.84 -7.60
C PRO A 474 16.54 -59.18 -8.05
N PHE A 475 15.77 -58.61 -7.13
CA PHE A 475 14.50 -57.95 -7.42
C PHE A 475 14.71 -56.58 -8.05
N ILE A 476 15.67 -55.79 -7.57
CA ILE A 476 16.02 -54.50 -8.18
C ILE A 476 16.46 -54.72 -9.63
N SER A 477 17.17 -55.81 -9.92
CA SER A 477 17.57 -56.15 -11.29
C SER A 477 16.40 -56.40 -12.26
N GLU A 478 15.20 -56.77 -11.75
CA GLU A 478 13.98 -56.92 -12.57
C GLU A 478 13.57 -55.57 -13.21
N LEU A 479 13.94 -54.44 -12.60
CA LEU A 479 13.66 -53.08 -13.10
C LEU A 479 14.48 -52.70 -14.34
N SER A 480 15.40 -53.56 -14.78
CA SER A 480 16.05 -53.43 -16.09
C SER A 480 15.05 -53.51 -17.26
N SER A 481 13.91 -54.18 -17.05
CA SER A 481 12.80 -54.31 -18.00
C SER A 481 11.46 -54.00 -17.31
N PRO A 482 11.23 -52.74 -16.91
CA PRO A 482 10.18 -52.41 -15.96
C PRO A 482 8.79 -52.50 -16.58
N ASP A 483 7.86 -53.03 -15.81
CA ASP A 483 6.42 -52.89 -16.01
C ASP A 483 5.78 -52.46 -14.67
N GLN A 484 4.49 -52.12 -14.68
CA GLN A 484 3.81 -51.65 -13.47
C GLN A 484 3.83 -52.69 -12.33
N ASP A 485 3.96 -53.98 -12.65
CA ASP A 485 3.92 -55.08 -11.68
C ASP A 485 5.26 -55.29 -11.03
N LYS A 486 6.34 -55.27 -11.81
CA LYS A 486 7.71 -55.26 -11.32
C LYS A 486 8.00 -54.02 -10.49
N ILE A 487 7.54 -52.84 -10.95
CA ILE A 487 7.66 -51.61 -10.16
C ILE A 487 6.90 -51.76 -8.84
N ALA A 488 5.67 -52.29 -8.86
CA ALA A 488 4.88 -52.50 -7.65
C ALA A 488 5.54 -53.49 -6.68
N LYS A 489 6.00 -54.62 -7.21
CA LYS A 489 6.71 -55.67 -6.49
C LYS A 489 7.98 -55.14 -5.82
N VAL A 490 8.86 -54.45 -6.56
CA VAL A 490 10.13 -53.93 -6.02
C VAL A 490 9.88 -52.81 -5.01
N SER A 491 8.91 -51.92 -5.27
CA SER A 491 8.55 -50.85 -4.31
C SER A 491 8.08 -51.44 -2.98
N ILE A 492 7.18 -52.43 -3.02
CA ILE A 492 6.65 -53.07 -1.81
C ILE A 492 7.68 -53.95 -1.13
N MET A 493 8.53 -54.64 -1.88
CA MET A 493 9.66 -55.35 -1.31
C MET A 493 10.54 -54.40 -0.49
N LEU A 494 11.00 -53.30 -1.09
CA LEU A 494 11.88 -52.34 -0.42
C LEU A 494 11.22 -51.75 0.83
N TRP A 495 9.94 -51.40 0.73
CA TRP A 495 9.18 -50.89 1.87
C TRP A 495 9.04 -51.94 2.98
N LEU A 496 8.66 -53.18 2.67
CA LEU A 496 8.51 -54.26 3.65
C LEU A 496 9.85 -54.65 4.28
N SER A 497 10.95 -54.66 3.51
CA SER A 497 12.31 -54.85 4.02
C SER A 497 12.69 -53.78 5.04
N ASN A 498 12.37 -52.52 4.75
CA ASN A 498 12.60 -51.41 5.68
C ASN A 498 11.81 -51.57 7.00
N GLN A 499 10.67 -52.27 6.94
CA GLN A 499 9.84 -52.60 8.12
C GLN A 499 10.20 -53.95 8.76
N GLY A 500 11.24 -54.66 8.29
CA GLY A 500 11.61 -55.99 8.80
C GLY A 500 10.62 -57.12 8.43
N GLN A 501 9.80 -56.94 7.39
CA GLN A 501 8.75 -57.86 6.95
C GLN A 501 9.03 -58.49 5.57
N PHE A 502 10.31 -58.73 5.25
CA PHE A 502 10.69 -59.33 3.97
C PHE A 502 10.05 -60.72 3.75
N ASP A 503 9.87 -61.51 4.81
CA ASP A 503 9.27 -62.84 4.70
C ASP A 503 7.79 -62.77 4.26
N HIS A 504 7.06 -61.72 4.69
CA HIS A 504 5.68 -61.47 4.25
C HIS A 504 5.62 -61.12 2.76
N PHE A 505 6.58 -60.33 2.28
CA PHE A 505 6.73 -60.07 0.86
C PHE A 505 6.95 -61.39 0.10
N TYR A 506 7.89 -62.21 0.56
CA TYR A 506 8.26 -63.45 -0.12
C TYR A 506 7.08 -64.43 -0.25
N ALA A 507 6.21 -64.50 0.77
CA ALA A 507 4.99 -65.30 0.75
C ALA A 507 3.94 -64.80 -0.27
N ASN A 508 3.92 -63.50 -0.57
CA ASN A 508 2.89 -62.85 -1.40
C ASN A 508 3.40 -62.31 -2.74
N GLN A 509 4.67 -62.55 -3.09
CA GLN A 509 5.34 -61.96 -4.25
C GLN A 509 4.70 -62.29 -5.61
N ASN A 510 3.84 -63.32 -5.67
CA ASN A 510 3.11 -63.75 -6.87
C ASN A 510 1.68 -63.18 -6.96
N ASN A 511 1.16 -62.52 -5.91
CA ASN A 511 -0.18 -61.92 -5.91
C ASN A 511 -0.11 -60.45 -6.36
N ILE A 512 -0.10 -60.23 -7.67
CA ILE A 512 0.08 -58.90 -8.27
C ILE A 512 -1.01 -57.90 -7.84
N ASP A 513 -2.27 -58.33 -7.77
CA ASP A 513 -3.39 -57.47 -7.35
C ASP A 513 -3.22 -56.99 -5.89
N TYR A 514 -2.74 -57.89 -5.02
CA TYR A 514 -2.39 -57.56 -3.64
C TYR A 514 -1.19 -56.61 -3.57
N LEU A 515 -0.12 -56.86 -4.34
CA LEU A 515 1.06 -55.99 -4.37
C LEU A 515 0.75 -54.59 -4.91
N ARG A 516 -0.11 -54.47 -5.93
CA ARG A 516 -0.59 -53.17 -6.44
C ARG A 516 -1.40 -52.43 -5.38
N LEU A 517 -2.31 -53.13 -4.69
CA LEU A 517 -3.10 -52.53 -3.61
C LEU A 517 -2.20 -52.08 -2.45
N LEU A 518 -1.28 -52.93 -2.00
CA LEU A 518 -0.29 -52.58 -0.97
C LEU A 518 0.52 -51.37 -1.40
N LYS A 519 1.03 -51.32 -2.64
CA LYS A 519 1.81 -50.17 -3.13
C LYS A 519 1.03 -48.87 -2.96
N ARG A 520 -0.23 -48.87 -3.39
CA ARG A 520 -1.10 -47.70 -3.21
C ARG A 520 -1.37 -47.39 -1.75
N MET A 521 -1.56 -48.40 -0.91
CA MET A 521 -1.76 -48.23 0.53
C MET A 521 -0.51 -47.65 1.22
N VAL A 522 0.69 -48.05 0.80
CA VAL A 522 1.95 -47.46 1.25
C VAL A 522 2.08 -46.01 0.80
N GLU A 523 1.81 -45.72 -0.48
CA GLU A 523 1.83 -44.36 -1.05
C GLU A 523 0.90 -43.39 -0.30
N ILE A 524 -0.26 -43.87 0.18
CA ILE A 524 -1.21 -43.08 0.98
C ILE A 524 -1.01 -43.22 2.49
N ASN A 525 0.09 -43.85 2.94
CA ASN A 525 0.42 -44.04 4.36
C ASN A 525 -0.66 -44.79 5.17
N ALA A 526 -1.40 -45.71 4.55
CA ALA A 526 -2.44 -46.51 5.20
C ALA A 526 -1.89 -47.62 6.11
N LEU A 527 -0.65 -48.07 5.87
CA LEU A 527 -0.02 -49.16 6.60
C LEU A 527 1.09 -48.59 7.50
N LYS A 528 0.83 -48.44 8.80
CA LYS A 528 1.83 -48.00 9.80
C LYS A 528 1.64 -48.71 11.15
N GLY A 529 2.74 -48.94 11.89
CA GLY A 529 2.72 -49.23 13.32
C GLY A 529 2.80 -50.71 13.73
N LYS A 530 2.53 -50.96 15.03
CA LYS A 530 2.61 -52.27 15.70
C LYS A 530 1.62 -53.31 15.14
N ASP A 531 0.62 -52.86 14.39
CA ASP A 531 -0.46 -53.71 13.85
C ASP A 531 -0.26 -54.05 12.36
N LEU A 532 0.96 -53.89 11.82
CA LEU A 532 1.24 -54.16 10.42
C LEU A 532 0.78 -55.56 9.97
N ALA A 533 0.95 -56.58 10.81
CA ALA A 533 0.49 -57.94 10.51
C ALA A 533 -1.05 -58.04 10.36
N ASP A 534 -1.81 -57.41 11.27
CA ASP A 534 -3.28 -57.35 11.20
C ASP A 534 -3.74 -56.58 9.96
N HIS A 535 -3.09 -55.45 9.66
CA HIS A 535 -3.41 -54.67 8.47
C HIS A 535 -3.13 -55.42 7.16
N LEU A 536 -2.06 -56.20 7.09
CA LEU A 536 -1.75 -57.03 5.93
C LEU A 536 -2.83 -58.12 5.74
N GLN A 537 -3.28 -58.74 6.84
CA GLN A 537 -4.39 -59.72 6.82
C GLN A 537 -5.72 -59.08 6.38
N LYS A 538 -6.11 -57.94 6.98
CA LYS A 538 -7.33 -57.21 6.58
C LYS A 538 -7.28 -56.72 5.14
N THR A 539 -6.09 -56.38 4.62
CA THR A 539 -5.93 -56.00 3.21
C THR A 539 -6.28 -57.16 2.27
N GLN A 540 -5.95 -58.39 2.67
CA GLN A 540 -6.35 -59.58 1.93
C GLN A 540 -7.87 -59.79 1.96
N VAL A 541 -8.51 -59.66 3.14
CA VAL A 541 -9.97 -59.74 3.27
C VAL A 541 -10.67 -58.66 2.42
N PHE A 542 -10.15 -57.43 2.42
CA PHE A 542 -10.68 -56.37 1.56
C PHE A 542 -10.65 -56.74 0.08
N LEU A 543 -9.55 -57.32 -0.38
CA LEU A 543 -9.36 -57.72 -1.78
C LEU A 543 -10.32 -58.84 -2.18
N GLU A 544 -10.55 -59.81 -1.30
CA GLU A 544 -11.35 -61.00 -1.57
C GLU A 544 -12.86 -60.76 -1.41
N GLU A 545 -13.29 -59.99 -0.40
CA GLU A 545 -14.71 -59.90 -0.03
C GLU A 545 -15.37 -58.54 -0.31
N ILE A 546 -14.62 -57.44 -0.25
CA ILE A 546 -15.18 -56.06 -0.29
C ILE A 546 -14.99 -55.43 -1.67
N LYS A 547 -13.80 -55.59 -2.28
CA LYS A 547 -13.49 -55.07 -3.62
C LYS A 547 -14.53 -55.49 -4.68
N PRO A 548 -14.98 -56.76 -4.76
CA PRO A 548 -16.01 -57.15 -5.75
C PRO A 548 -17.30 -56.33 -5.65
N LYS A 549 -17.80 -56.09 -4.42
CA LYS A 549 -19.04 -55.34 -4.16
C LYS A 549 -18.91 -53.85 -4.46
N ILE A 550 -17.73 -53.26 -4.26
CA ILE A 550 -17.47 -51.87 -4.67
C ILE A 550 -17.55 -51.74 -6.20
N LEU A 551 -16.99 -52.71 -6.93
CA LEU A 551 -16.97 -52.69 -8.40
C LEU A 551 -18.36 -52.83 -9.03
N GLU A 552 -19.33 -53.44 -8.35
CA GLU A 552 -20.75 -53.47 -8.77
C GLU A 552 -21.35 -52.05 -8.85
N THR A 553 -20.84 -51.10 -8.06
CA THR A 553 -21.34 -49.71 -8.05
C THR A 553 -20.70 -48.81 -9.11
N GLY A 554 -19.71 -49.34 -9.85
CA GLY A 554 -19.00 -48.65 -10.92
C GLY A 554 -17.49 -48.84 -10.85
N PRO A 555 -16.76 -48.54 -11.94
CA PRO A 555 -15.32 -48.68 -11.99
C PRO A 555 -14.63 -47.71 -11.03
N ARG A 556 -13.60 -48.21 -10.34
CA ARG A 556 -12.73 -47.43 -9.44
C ARG A 556 -11.29 -47.55 -9.90
N ASN A 557 -10.55 -46.46 -9.84
CA ASN A 557 -9.10 -46.53 -10.02
C ASN A 557 -8.44 -47.08 -8.75
N GLU A 558 -7.19 -47.53 -8.88
CA GLU A 558 -6.44 -48.15 -7.78
C GLU A 558 -6.30 -47.23 -6.55
N LYS A 559 -6.18 -45.91 -6.77
CA LYS A 559 -6.08 -44.92 -5.69
C LYS A 559 -7.35 -44.91 -4.83
N ALA A 560 -8.53 -44.85 -5.46
CA ALA A 560 -9.80 -44.91 -4.75
C ALA A 560 -9.98 -46.25 -4.02
N MET A 561 -9.55 -47.36 -4.64
CA MET A 561 -9.59 -48.68 -4.00
C MET A 561 -8.70 -48.76 -2.76
N ALA A 562 -7.48 -48.22 -2.82
CA ALA A 562 -6.59 -48.17 -1.67
C ALA A 562 -7.13 -47.27 -0.55
N SER A 563 -7.76 -46.15 -0.90
CA SER A 563 -8.41 -45.27 0.07
C SER A 563 -9.61 -45.94 0.76
N LEU A 564 -10.39 -46.73 0.01
CA LEU A 564 -11.48 -47.55 0.56
C LEU A 564 -10.96 -48.71 1.43
N ALA A 565 -9.85 -49.34 1.02
CA ALA A 565 -9.17 -50.35 1.84
C ALA A 565 -8.71 -49.74 3.17
N GLN A 566 -8.15 -48.53 3.14
CA GLN A 566 -7.78 -47.80 4.34
C GLN A 566 -8.99 -47.51 5.24
N CYS A 567 -10.15 -47.13 4.68
CA CYS A 567 -11.38 -46.99 5.48
C CYS A 567 -11.73 -48.30 6.15
N TYR A 568 -11.65 -49.42 5.42
CA TYR A 568 -11.97 -50.73 5.97
C TYR A 568 -11.05 -51.14 7.13
N LEU A 569 -9.75 -50.87 7.04
CA LEU A 569 -8.79 -51.20 8.10
C LEU A 569 -9.19 -50.62 9.47
N VAL A 570 -9.85 -49.47 9.47
CA VAL A 570 -10.23 -48.69 10.66
C VAL A 570 -11.74 -48.61 10.88
N TYR A 571 -12.53 -49.37 10.12
CA TYR A 571 -13.99 -49.34 10.23
C TYR A 571 -14.44 -50.01 11.54
N PRO A 572 -15.28 -49.36 12.36
CA PRO A 572 -15.64 -49.88 13.68
C PRO A 572 -16.72 -50.97 13.67
N GLY A 573 -17.45 -51.15 12.56
CA GLY A 573 -18.54 -52.14 12.46
C GLY A 573 -18.13 -53.45 11.81
N ASP A 574 -18.90 -54.50 12.06
CA ASP A 574 -18.64 -55.84 11.49
C ASP A 574 -19.00 -55.94 10.00
N ASN A 575 -19.78 -54.99 9.46
CA ASN A 575 -20.29 -55.03 8.10
C ASN A 575 -20.03 -53.74 7.29
N PRO A 576 -18.80 -53.53 6.80
CA PRO A 576 -18.43 -52.35 5.98
C PRO A 576 -19.18 -52.25 4.64
N LEU A 577 -19.93 -53.29 4.26
CA LEU A 577 -20.67 -53.36 2.99
C LEU A 577 -21.86 -52.41 2.94
N ALA A 578 -22.36 -51.94 4.10
CA ALA A 578 -23.43 -50.96 4.16
C ALA A 578 -22.97 -49.53 3.79
N VAL A 579 -21.67 -49.26 3.87
CA VAL A 579 -21.11 -47.89 3.79
C VAL A 579 -20.15 -47.74 2.61
N LEU A 580 -19.11 -48.58 2.51
CA LEU A 580 -18.01 -48.38 1.56
C LEU A 580 -18.44 -48.39 0.08
N PRO A 581 -19.34 -49.28 -0.39
CA PRO A 581 -19.77 -49.28 -1.79
C PRO A 581 -20.55 -48.02 -2.20
N ARG A 582 -21.14 -47.30 -1.24
CA ARG A 582 -22.01 -46.14 -1.51
C ARG A 582 -21.24 -44.84 -1.73
N LEU A 583 -19.93 -44.83 -1.46
CA LEU A 583 -19.06 -43.66 -1.66
C LEU A 583 -18.70 -43.54 -3.14
N LYS A 584 -19.20 -42.47 -3.78
CA LYS A 584 -19.14 -42.26 -5.22
C LYS A 584 -17.91 -41.50 -5.69
N ASN A 585 -17.26 -40.70 -4.86
CA ASN A 585 -16.16 -39.82 -5.28
C ASN A 585 -15.08 -39.65 -4.20
N GLU A 586 -13.93 -39.08 -4.60
CA GLU A 586 -12.75 -38.91 -3.72
C GLU A 586 -13.05 -38.05 -2.46
N PRO A 587 -13.79 -36.92 -2.53
CA PRO A 587 -14.18 -36.17 -1.35
C PRO A 587 -14.95 -37.00 -0.31
N GLN A 588 -15.91 -37.82 -0.75
CA GLN A 588 -16.68 -38.69 0.15
C GLN A 588 -15.79 -39.73 0.84
N ILE A 589 -14.85 -40.33 0.09
CA ILE A 589 -13.90 -41.30 0.65
C ILE A 589 -13.01 -40.63 1.69
N ARG A 590 -12.42 -39.47 1.37
CA ARG A 590 -11.56 -38.71 2.29
C ARG A 590 -12.28 -38.29 3.57
N LEU A 591 -13.52 -37.79 3.43
CA LEU A 591 -14.35 -37.41 4.58
C LEU A 591 -14.59 -38.61 5.49
N LEU A 592 -14.93 -39.77 4.91
CA LEU A 592 -15.13 -40.98 5.69
C LEU A 592 -13.84 -41.45 6.37
N GLN A 593 -12.70 -41.46 5.66
CA GLN A 593 -11.40 -41.81 6.24
C GLN A 593 -11.06 -41.00 7.49
N PHE A 594 -11.38 -39.71 7.46
CA PHE A 594 -11.19 -38.82 8.60
C PHE A 594 -12.14 -39.20 9.75
N LEU A 595 -13.44 -39.31 9.46
CA LEU A 595 -14.46 -39.54 10.48
C LEU A 595 -14.34 -40.91 11.16
N LEU A 596 -13.90 -41.95 10.45
CA LEU A 596 -13.70 -43.28 11.03
C LEU A 596 -12.66 -43.33 12.16
N ARG A 597 -11.76 -42.34 12.24
CA ARG A 597 -10.82 -42.23 13.37
C ARG A 597 -11.45 -41.69 14.65
N HIS A 598 -12.67 -41.15 14.56
CA HIS A 598 -13.29 -40.35 15.61
C HIS A 598 -14.75 -40.72 15.91
N GLU A 599 -15.44 -41.35 14.96
CA GLU A 599 -16.82 -41.80 15.10
C GLU A 599 -16.86 -43.32 15.20
N THR A 600 -17.41 -43.82 16.31
CA THR A 600 -17.57 -45.25 16.58
C THR A 600 -19.00 -45.73 16.34
N GLN A 601 -19.97 -44.82 16.20
CA GLN A 601 -21.36 -45.17 15.95
C GLN A 601 -21.61 -45.33 14.45
N GLU A 602 -21.82 -46.58 14.03
CA GLU A 602 -22.14 -46.94 12.65
C GLU A 602 -23.36 -46.19 12.10
N ALA A 603 -24.40 -45.97 12.92
CA ALA A 603 -25.62 -45.26 12.51
C ALA A 603 -25.36 -43.83 12.00
N ASN A 604 -24.39 -43.12 12.59
CA ASN A 604 -24.05 -41.75 12.19
C ASN A 604 -23.34 -41.75 10.82
N LEU A 605 -22.46 -42.72 10.59
CA LEU A 605 -21.76 -42.88 9.31
C LEU A 605 -22.74 -43.20 8.18
N ILE A 606 -23.75 -44.05 8.44
CA ILE A 606 -24.81 -44.36 7.47
C ILE A 606 -25.64 -43.11 7.16
N SER A 607 -26.09 -42.38 8.18
CA SER A 607 -26.88 -41.15 8.02
C SER A 607 -26.12 -40.08 7.23
N LEU A 608 -24.82 -39.90 7.51
CA LEU A 608 -23.97 -39.00 6.74
C LEU A 608 -23.91 -39.43 5.27
N VAL A 609 -23.68 -40.71 5.00
CA VAL A 609 -23.62 -41.23 3.63
C VAL A 609 -24.94 -41.00 2.90
N ASP A 610 -26.08 -41.13 3.58
CA ASP A 610 -27.40 -40.82 3.02
C ASP A 610 -27.47 -39.32 2.61
N GLN A 611 -27.04 -38.41 3.48
CA GLN A 611 -26.98 -36.97 3.16
C GLN A 611 -26.02 -36.67 2.00
N LEU A 612 -24.87 -37.35 1.92
CA LEU A 612 -23.92 -37.22 0.82
C LEU A 612 -24.50 -37.68 -0.53
N GLN A 613 -25.53 -38.54 -0.54
CA GLN A 613 -26.25 -38.88 -1.77
C GLN A 613 -27.23 -37.78 -2.20
N VAL A 614 -27.86 -37.11 -1.24
CA VAL A 614 -28.81 -36.02 -1.49
C VAL A 614 -28.10 -34.74 -1.90
N TYR A 615 -26.94 -34.45 -1.27
CA TYR A 615 -26.16 -33.22 -1.45
C TYR A 615 -24.73 -33.55 -1.94
N PRO A 616 -24.50 -33.64 -3.26
CA PRO A 616 -23.23 -34.11 -3.82
C PRO A 616 -22.00 -33.27 -3.45
N GLN A 617 -22.20 -31.96 -3.18
CA GLN A 617 -21.13 -31.03 -2.79
C GLN A 617 -20.79 -31.07 -1.29
N LEU A 618 -21.66 -31.68 -0.48
CA LEU A 618 -21.54 -31.67 0.99
C LEU A 618 -20.20 -32.24 1.47
N ALA A 619 -19.71 -33.30 0.82
CA ALA A 619 -18.41 -33.88 1.17
C ALA A 619 -17.25 -32.89 1.04
N GLU A 620 -17.22 -32.12 -0.06
CA GLU A 620 -16.17 -31.12 -0.28
C GLU A 620 -16.28 -29.98 0.73
N GLN A 621 -17.50 -29.54 1.03
CA GLN A 621 -17.75 -28.48 2.00
C GLN A 621 -17.35 -28.88 3.43
N LEU A 622 -17.62 -30.14 3.81
CA LEU A 622 -17.23 -30.68 5.11
C LEU A 622 -15.71 -30.90 5.20
N MET A 623 -15.06 -31.32 4.11
CA MET A 623 -13.59 -31.41 4.06
C MET A 623 -12.92 -30.04 4.25
N ARG A 624 -13.50 -28.96 3.72
CA ARG A 624 -13.01 -27.59 3.99
C ARG A 624 -13.13 -27.19 5.46
N LEU A 625 -14.07 -27.75 6.22
CA LEU A 625 -14.15 -27.55 7.67
C LEU A 625 -13.05 -28.32 8.40
N PHE A 626 -12.80 -29.55 7.96
CA PHE A 626 -11.69 -30.35 8.46
C PHE A 626 -10.35 -29.64 8.24
N ASP A 627 -10.09 -29.10 7.05
CA ASP A 627 -8.87 -28.35 6.73
C ASP A 627 -8.70 -27.08 7.60
N LYS A 628 -9.79 -26.59 8.21
CA LYS A 628 -9.81 -25.47 9.17
C LYS A 628 -9.67 -25.92 10.64
N GLY A 629 -9.47 -27.21 10.90
CA GLY A 629 -9.30 -27.77 12.24
C GLY A 629 -10.60 -27.98 13.02
N ILE A 630 -11.76 -28.00 12.36
CA ILE A 630 -13.03 -28.33 13.04
C ILE A 630 -13.04 -29.82 13.41
N GLY A 631 -13.47 -30.13 14.63
CA GLY A 631 -13.50 -31.49 15.15
C GLY A 631 -14.48 -32.40 14.43
N ALA A 632 -14.22 -33.71 14.46
CA ALA A 632 -15.03 -34.72 13.77
C ALA A 632 -16.49 -34.74 14.25
N ALA A 633 -16.75 -34.55 15.55
CA ALA A 633 -18.10 -34.51 16.10
C ALA A 633 -18.94 -33.37 15.50
N ASP A 634 -18.34 -32.20 15.31
CA ASP A 634 -18.99 -31.04 14.71
C ASP A 634 -19.26 -31.22 13.22
N ILE A 635 -18.29 -31.79 12.51
CA ILE A 635 -18.43 -32.12 11.09
C ILE A 635 -19.56 -33.13 10.90
N MET A 636 -19.63 -34.14 11.77
CA MET A 636 -20.71 -35.11 11.76
C MET A 636 -22.06 -34.45 12.03
N ALA A 637 -22.16 -33.63 13.08
CA ALA A 637 -23.39 -32.93 13.45
C ALA A 637 -23.91 -31.98 12.37
N ILE A 638 -23.03 -31.36 11.58
CA ILE A 638 -23.39 -30.53 10.42
C ILE A 638 -23.79 -31.42 9.23
N GLY A 639 -23.02 -32.49 8.98
CA GLY A 639 -23.19 -33.34 7.81
C GLY A 639 -24.46 -34.18 7.80
N ILE A 640 -25.02 -34.50 8.97
CA ILE A 640 -26.26 -35.28 9.08
C ILE A 640 -27.54 -34.43 9.07
N ASP A 641 -27.43 -33.09 9.13
CA ASP A 641 -28.55 -32.16 9.30
C ASP A 641 -28.72 -31.23 8.07
N PRO A 642 -29.87 -31.28 7.38
CA PRO A 642 -30.12 -30.47 6.20
C PRO A 642 -30.00 -28.95 6.40
N GLU A 643 -30.51 -28.43 7.50
CA GLU A 643 -30.56 -26.98 7.72
C GLU A 643 -29.16 -26.43 8.03
N LYS A 644 -28.37 -27.18 8.81
CA LYS A 644 -27.01 -26.79 9.18
C LYS A 644 -26.07 -26.72 7.98
N HIS A 645 -26.16 -27.66 7.03
CA HIS A 645 -25.28 -27.61 5.87
C HIS A 645 -25.69 -26.54 4.84
N GLN A 646 -26.98 -26.20 4.71
CA GLN A 646 -27.41 -25.07 3.86
C GLN A 646 -26.88 -23.75 4.41
N LEU A 647 -26.96 -23.57 5.72
CA LEU A 647 -26.40 -22.40 6.39
C LEU A 647 -24.87 -22.35 6.21
N MET A 648 -24.19 -23.48 6.42
CA MET A 648 -22.75 -23.62 6.14
C MET A 648 -22.40 -23.20 4.70
N SER A 649 -23.17 -23.67 3.71
CA SER A 649 -22.98 -23.34 2.29
C SER A 649 -23.05 -21.84 2.04
N LEU A 650 -24.05 -21.16 2.62
CA LEU A 650 -24.22 -19.71 2.52
C LEU A 650 -22.95 -18.94 2.95
N PHE A 651 -22.32 -19.35 4.04
CA PHE A 651 -21.10 -18.74 4.55
C PHE A 651 -19.86 -19.08 3.71
N GLN A 652 -19.78 -20.32 3.20
CA GLN A 652 -18.68 -20.74 2.33
C GLN A 652 -18.70 -19.99 0.99
N ASP A 653 -19.87 -19.85 0.37
CA ASP A 653 -20.04 -19.17 -0.93
C ASP A 653 -19.59 -17.71 -0.89
N HIS A 654 -19.65 -17.08 0.30
CA HIS A 654 -19.23 -15.70 0.51
C HIS A 654 -17.86 -15.56 1.19
N SER A 655 -17.12 -16.66 1.39
CA SER A 655 -15.80 -16.66 2.04
C SER A 655 -15.80 -16.00 3.42
N VAL A 656 -16.84 -16.27 4.22
CA VAL A 656 -17.00 -15.71 5.56
C VAL A 656 -16.46 -16.70 6.59
N PRO A 657 -15.61 -16.29 7.54
CA PRO A 657 -15.15 -17.16 8.61
C PRO A 657 -16.29 -17.44 9.61
N TYR A 658 -16.48 -18.71 9.95
CA TYR A 658 -17.44 -19.20 10.94
C TYR A 658 -16.85 -20.42 11.66
N THR A 659 -17.42 -20.73 12.82
CA THR A 659 -17.17 -21.93 13.62
C THR A 659 -18.38 -22.87 13.55
N ALA A 660 -18.20 -24.13 13.94
CA ALA A 660 -19.31 -25.07 14.00
C ALA A 660 -20.44 -24.59 14.93
N ASN A 661 -20.09 -24.03 16.09
CA ASN A 661 -21.05 -23.47 17.04
C ASN A 661 -21.87 -22.31 16.45
N ASP A 662 -21.28 -21.49 15.57
CA ASP A 662 -22.02 -20.41 14.90
C ASP A 662 -23.17 -20.97 14.07
N ILE A 663 -22.92 -22.07 13.34
CA ILE A 663 -23.91 -22.72 12.48
C ILE A 663 -24.92 -23.51 13.32
N GLN A 664 -24.44 -24.32 14.27
CA GLN A 664 -25.28 -25.26 15.00
C GLN A 664 -26.24 -24.57 15.97
N ASN A 665 -25.78 -23.54 16.68
CA ASN A 665 -26.49 -23.01 17.84
C ASN A 665 -26.90 -21.54 17.70
N LEU A 666 -26.07 -20.72 17.05
CA LEU A 666 -26.27 -19.26 17.05
C LEU A 666 -27.11 -18.76 15.87
N LEU A 667 -26.86 -19.29 14.68
CA LEU A 667 -27.45 -18.78 13.43
C LEU A 667 -28.59 -19.65 12.90
N LEU A 668 -28.71 -20.90 13.36
CA LEU A 668 -29.78 -21.82 12.94
C LEU A 668 -31.19 -21.20 13.08
N PRO A 669 -31.54 -20.48 14.18
CA PRO A 669 -32.86 -19.83 14.31
C PRO A 669 -33.15 -18.75 13.27
N PHE A 670 -32.14 -18.26 12.56
CA PHE A 670 -32.23 -17.16 11.59
C PHE A 670 -31.98 -17.62 10.14
N SER A 671 -31.87 -18.93 9.89
CA SER A 671 -31.36 -19.47 8.62
C SER A 671 -32.13 -18.95 7.40
N ALA A 672 -33.47 -18.98 7.45
CA ALA A 672 -34.33 -18.58 6.34
C ALA A 672 -34.27 -17.06 6.05
N GLU A 673 -34.32 -16.23 7.09
CA GLU A 673 -34.25 -14.77 6.94
C GLU A 673 -32.86 -14.31 6.55
N LEU A 674 -31.80 -14.98 7.03
CA LEU A 674 -30.43 -14.67 6.66
C LEU A 674 -30.19 -14.96 5.17
N GLN A 675 -30.68 -16.10 4.65
CA GLN A 675 -30.63 -16.40 3.22
C GLN A 675 -31.35 -15.34 2.39
N THR A 676 -32.57 -14.96 2.81
CA THR A 676 -33.38 -13.93 2.13
C THR A 676 -32.67 -12.57 2.14
N ALA A 677 -32.13 -12.15 3.29
CA ALA A 677 -31.45 -10.87 3.45
C ALA A 677 -30.16 -10.79 2.60
N VAL A 678 -29.42 -11.89 2.49
CA VAL A 678 -28.20 -11.97 1.68
C VAL A 678 -28.53 -11.95 0.19
N GLN A 679 -29.58 -12.66 -0.25
CA GLN A 679 -30.02 -12.66 -1.65
C GLN A 679 -30.51 -11.28 -2.11
N ALA A 680 -31.09 -10.49 -1.21
CA ALA A 680 -31.56 -9.14 -1.51
C ALA A 680 -30.44 -8.10 -1.73
N GLU A 681 -29.20 -8.38 -1.33
CA GLU A 681 -28.07 -7.45 -1.50
C GLU A 681 -27.29 -7.78 -2.79
N PRO A 682 -27.35 -6.95 -3.84
CA PRO A 682 -26.71 -7.24 -5.12
C PRO A 682 -25.18 -7.23 -5.05
N ASN A 683 -24.58 -6.48 -4.11
CA ASN A 683 -23.14 -6.34 -4.02
C ASN A 683 -22.50 -7.51 -3.24
N ALA A 684 -21.63 -8.28 -3.90
CA ALA A 684 -20.98 -9.46 -3.31
C ALA A 684 -20.13 -9.15 -2.08
N GLU A 685 -19.41 -8.02 -2.07
CA GLU A 685 -18.60 -7.62 -0.93
C GLU A 685 -19.48 -7.20 0.25
N MET A 686 -20.60 -6.53 -0.01
CA MET A 686 -21.57 -6.19 1.03
C MET A 686 -22.24 -7.42 1.62
N ARG A 687 -22.55 -8.45 0.81
CA ARG A 687 -23.04 -9.75 1.30
C ARG A 687 -22.05 -10.37 2.28
N LYS A 688 -20.76 -10.40 1.92
CA LYS A 688 -19.69 -10.93 2.79
C LYS A 688 -19.56 -10.13 4.08
N CYS A 689 -19.48 -8.80 4.01
CA CYS A 689 -19.37 -7.95 5.21
C CYS A 689 -20.60 -8.07 6.11
N PHE A 690 -21.80 -8.16 5.53
CA PHE A 690 -23.02 -8.36 6.29
C PHE A 690 -23.04 -9.72 7.00
N LEU A 691 -22.70 -10.81 6.32
CA LEU A 691 -22.60 -12.14 6.92
C LEU A 691 -21.57 -12.20 8.05
N GLN A 692 -20.40 -11.55 7.89
CA GLN A 692 -19.41 -11.41 8.96
C GLN A 692 -19.99 -10.68 10.18
N ALA A 693 -20.74 -9.60 9.95
CA ALA A 693 -21.38 -8.87 11.02
C ALA A 693 -22.50 -9.69 11.68
N ALA A 694 -23.28 -10.46 10.92
CA ALA A 694 -24.34 -11.32 11.43
C ALA A 694 -23.79 -12.38 12.38
N VAL A 695 -22.68 -13.03 12.04
CA VAL A 695 -21.96 -13.98 12.93
C VAL A 695 -21.56 -13.27 14.23
N ASN A 696 -20.94 -12.09 14.12
CA ASN A 696 -20.50 -11.31 15.28
C ASN A 696 -21.68 -10.88 16.18
N LEU A 697 -22.81 -10.48 15.59
CA LEU A 697 -24.02 -10.10 16.32
C LEU A 697 -24.67 -11.32 16.99
N ALA A 698 -24.75 -12.46 16.29
CA ALA A 698 -25.32 -13.69 16.83
C ALA A 698 -24.53 -14.20 18.04
N ARG A 699 -23.19 -14.18 17.98
CA ARG A 699 -22.30 -14.52 19.12
C ARG A 699 -22.54 -13.67 20.37
N ASN A 700 -23.14 -12.49 20.22
CA ASN A 700 -23.42 -11.57 21.32
C ASN A 700 -24.92 -11.45 21.63
N ASN A 701 -25.78 -12.30 21.06
CA ASN A 701 -27.23 -12.25 21.20
C ASN A 701 -27.84 -10.90 20.75
N LEU A 702 -27.24 -10.24 19.76
CA LEU A 702 -27.68 -8.95 19.22
C LEU A 702 -28.31 -9.06 17.82
N LEU A 703 -28.21 -10.23 17.18
CA LEU A 703 -28.89 -10.48 15.92
C LEU A 703 -30.39 -10.68 16.19
N SER A 704 -31.25 -9.95 15.47
CA SER A 704 -32.70 -10.03 15.61
C SER A 704 -33.38 -10.22 14.26
N HIS A 705 -34.57 -10.84 14.24
CA HIS A 705 -35.34 -11.01 13.01
C HIS A 705 -35.67 -9.66 12.35
N GLU A 706 -35.92 -8.60 13.14
CA GLU A 706 -36.16 -7.24 12.61
C GLU A 706 -35.03 -6.72 11.74
N LEU A 707 -33.76 -7.01 12.08
CA LEU A 707 -32.61 -6.59 11.28
C LEU A 707 -32.54 -7.31 9.92
N LEU A 708 -33.12 -8.52 9.85
CA LEU A 708 -33.10 -9.38 8.66
C LEU A 708 -34.28 -9.12 7.71
N LYS A 709 -35.32 -8.42 8.16
CA LYS A 709 -36.48 -8.08 7.31
C LYS A 709 -36.09 -7.14 6.16
N PRO A 710 -36.72 -7.23 4.97
CA PRO A 710 -36.37 -6.41 3.81
C PRO A 710 -36.21 -4.91 4.10
N GLU A 711 -37.11 -4.34 4.92
CA GLU A 711 -37.17 -2.93 5.29
C GLU A 711 -35.91 -2.40 5.98
N ALA A 712 -35.14 -3.27 6.66
CA ALA A 712 -33.91 -2.90 7.36
C ALA A 712 -32.66 -2.82 6.45
N GLN A 713 -32.83 -2.69 5.13
CA GLN A 713 -31.72 -2.69 4.16
C GLN A 713 -30.65 -1.64 4.46
N LEU A 714 -31.06 -0.40 4.77
CA LEU A 714 -30.13 0.68 5.11
C LEU A 714 -29.31 0.37 6.38
N GLN A 715 -29.94 -0.30 7.35
CA GLN A 715 -29.27 -0.70 8.59
C GLN A 715 -28.26 -1.84 8.33
N ARG A 716 -28.61 -2.81 7.49
CA ARG A 716 -27.69 -3.87 7.06
C ARG A 716 -26.48 -3.31 6.30
N GLN A 717 -26.70 -2.36 5.39
CA GLN A 717 -25.62 -1.70 4.66
C GLN A 717 -24.69 -0.91 5.60
N LEU A 718 -25.25 -0.21 6.58
CA LEU A 718 -24.47 0.52 7.58
C LEU A 718 -23.60 -0.43 8.43
N ILE A 719 -24.16 -1.56 8.86
CA ILE A 719 -23.44 -2.58 9.62
C ILE A 719 -22.36 -3.26 8.77
N ALA A 720 -22.64 -3.55 7.50
CA ALA A 720 -21.66 -4.10 6.58
C ALA A 720 -20.50 -3.13 6.31
N ASN A 721 -20.79 -1.84 6.12
CA ASN A 721 -19.75 -0.80 5.98
C ASN A 721 -18.93 -0.65 7.26
N LEU A 722 -19.57 -0.75 8.43
CA LEU A 722 -18.90 -0.74 9.72
C LEU A 722 -17.95 -1.93 9.87
N GLN A 723 -18.43 -3.14 9.56
CA GLN A 723 -17.60 -4.35 9.58
C GLN A 723 -16.43 -4.26 8.59
N ARG A 724 -16.60 -3.55 7.47
CA ARG A 724 -15.52 -3.28 6.51
C ARG A 724 -14.47 -2.30 7.03
N ALA A 725 -14.90 -1.20 7.66
CA ALA A 725 -14.01 -0.15 8.14
C ALA A 725 -13.26 -0.54 9.42
N VAL A 726 -13.92 -1.28 10.31
CA VAL A 726 -13.44 -1.65 11.65
C VAL A 726 -13.77 -3.11 11.96
N PRO A 727 -13.14 -4.06 11.23
CA PRO A 727 -13.49 -5.47 11.31
C PRO A 727 -13.34 -6.03 12.72
N GLY A 728 -14.41 -6.66 13.22
CA GLY A 728 -14.41 -7.37 14.50
C GLY A 728 -14.63 -6.49 15.72
N ASN A 729 -14.85 -5.17 15.59
CA ASN A 729 -15.14 -4.34 16.75
C ASN A 729 -16.63 -4.45 17.16
N LEU A 730 -16.87 -5.31 18.15
CA LEU A 730 -18.20 -5.61 18.67
C LEU A 730 -18.89 -4.41 19.32
N ARG A 731 -18.13 -3.51 19.96
CA ARG A 731 -18.70 -2.34 20.64
C ARG A 731 -19.37 -1.40 19.65
N TYR A 732 -18.77 -1.21 18.48
CA TYR A 732 -19.35 -0.38 17.42
C TYR A 732 -20.58 -1.04 16.82
N SER A 733 -20.51 -2.34 16.54
CA SER A 733 -21.64 -3.08 15.97
C SER A 733 -22.84 -3.10 16.91
N SER A 734 -22.60 -3.28 18.21
CA SER A 734 -23.65 -3.22 19.24
C SER A 734 -24.32 -1.84 19.29
N LEU A 735 -23.52 -0.78 19.32
CA LEU A 735 -24.05 0.58 19.32
C LEU A 735 -24.80 0.89 18.01
N ALA A 736 -24.35 0.39 16.87
CA ALA A 736 -25.02 0.61 15.58
C ALA A 736 -26.37 -0.13 15.45
N VAL A 737 -26.53 -1.27 16.14
CA VAL A 737 -27.77 -2.07 16.10
C VAL A 737 -28.81 -1.60 17.11
N GLY A 738 -28.39 -1.01 18.23
CA GLY A 738 -29.30 -0.58 19.30
C GLY A 738 -30.38 0.43 18.86
N SER A 739 -31.42 0.52 19.66
CA SER A 739 -32.60 1.37 19.43
C SER A 739 -32.63 2.64 20.28
N ASP A 740 -31.64 2.84 21.16
CA ASP A 740 -31.58 4.01 22.04
C ASP A 740 -31.06 5.27 21.32
N VAL A 741 -31.08 6.40 22.04
CA VAL A 741 -30.63 7.71 21.52
C VAL A 741 -29.15 7.68 21.12
N LYS A 742 -28.28 6.99 21.86
CA LYS A 742 -26.86 6.90 21.55
C LYS A 742 -26.62 6.11 20.28
N SER A 743 -27.33 5.00 20.11
CA SER A 743 -27.33 4.20 18.89
C SER A 743 -27.81 4.98 17.68
N HIS A 744 -28.84 5.81 17.87
CA HIS A 744 -29.34 6.70 16.84
C HIS A 744 -28.27 7.70 16.38
N ASP A 745 -27.70 8.46 17.31
CA ASP A 745 -26.65 9.45 17.03
C ASP A 745 -25.44 8.80 16.35
N PHE A 746 -25.08 7.59 16.78
CA PHE A 746 -23.96 6.86 16.20
C PHE A 746 -24.25 6.44 14.75
N LYS A 747 -25.47 5.98 14.46
CA LYS A 747 -25.90 5.67 13.08
C LYS A 747 -25.87 6.90 12.18
N VAL A 748 -26.25 8.08 12.69
CA VAL A 748 -26.18 9.34 11.94
C VAL A 748 -24.72 9.67 11.59
N LEU A 749 -23.81 9.61 12.57
CA LEU A 749 -22.39 9.87 12.34
C LEU A 749 -21.75 8.86 11.40
N LEU A 750 -22.06 7.57 11.53
CA LEU A 750 -21.53 6.53 10.65
C LEU A 750 -21.86 6.79 9.18
N ARG A 751 -23.05 7.32 8.87
CA ARG A 751 -23.40 7.65 7.47
C ARG A 751 -22.60 8.80 6.94
N GLU A 752 -22.42 9.85 7.73
CA GLU A 752 -21.57 10.97 7.35
C GLU A 752 -20.16 10.45 7.04
N ILE A 753 -19.61 9.61 7.92
CA ILE A 753 -18.28 9.01 7.75
C ILE A 753 -18.20 8.20 6.44
N PHE A 754 -19.18 7.33 6.16
CA PHE A 754 -19.18 6.49 4.96
C PHE A 754 -19.51 7.28 3.67
N SER A 755 -20.21 8.40 3.77
CA SER A 755 -20.51 9.26 2.61
C SER A 755 -19.31 10.07 2.14
N ASN A 756 -18.36 10.40 3.04
CA ASN A 756 -17.23 11.28 2.78
C ASN A 756 -16.07 10.64 1.98
N LYS A 757 -16.25 9.44 1.42
CA LYS A 757 -15.25 8.69 0.61
C LYS A 757 -13.84 8.67 1.21
N LEU A 758 -13.74 8.67 2.54
CA LEU A 758 -12.46 8.67 3.25
C LEU A 758 -11.73 7.33 3.06
N PRO A 759 -10.39 7.32 3.08
CA PRO A 759 -9.63 6.07 3.11
C PRO A 759 -10.00 5.25 4.37
N PRO A 760 -9.84 3.92 4.35
CA PRO A 760 -10.24 3.05 5.48
C PRO A 760 -9.63 3.45 6.83
N SER A 761 -8.39 3.92 6.85
CA SER A 761 -7.72 4.42 8.07
C SER A 761 -8.38 5.68 8.63
N GLY A 762 -8.82 6.59 7.76
CA GLY A 762 -9.57 7.79 8.14
C GLY A 762 -10.97 7.45 8.65
N GLN A 763 -11.67 6.53 7.99
CA GLN A 763 -12.98 6.05 8.46
C GLN A 763 -12.87 5.41 9.84
N LYS A 764 -11.89 4.52 10.05
CA LYS A 764 -11.64 3.89 11.35
C LYS A 764 -11.45 4.90 12.47
N LEU A 765 -10.58 5.90 12.26
CA LEU A 765 -10.31 6.92 13.27
C LEU A 765 -11.57 7.74 13.58
N LEU A 766 -12.36 8.15 12.57
CA LEU A 766 -13.61 8.87 12.83
C LEU A 766 -14.65 8.02 13.55
N ILE A 767 -14.73 6.72 13.27
CA ILE A 767 -15.64 5.79 13.95
C ILE A 767 -15.24 5.66 15.42
N GLU A 768 -13.95 5.54 15.71
CA GLU A 768 -13.39 5.50 17.07
C GLU A 768 -13.74 6.78 17.85
N GLU A 769 -13.57 7.95 17.24
CA GLU A 769 -13.88 9.23 17.87
C GLU A 769 -15.40 9.46 18.02
N ALA A 770 -16.20 9.10 17.02
CA ALA A 770 -17.66 9.13 17.10
C ALA A 770 -18.18 8.27 18.26
N PHE A 771 -17.67 7.04 18.35
CA PHE A 771 -18.04 6.13 19.41
C PHE A 771 -17.66 6.68 20.78
N THR A 772 -16.44 7.21 20.92
CA THR A 772 -15.94 7.76 22.18
C THR A 772 -16.74 9.00 22.60
N ALA A 773 -17.05 9.90 21.67
CA ALA A 773 -17.85 11.09 21.93
C ALA A 773 -19.29 10.76 22.39
N ILE A 774 -19.94 9.77 21.75
CA ILE A 774 -21.30 9.37 22.09
C ILE A 774 -21.34 8.62 23.44
N THR A 775 -20.41 7.69 23.64
CA THR A 775 -20.40 6.89 24.88
C THR A 775 -20.03 7.71 26.10
N ALA A 776 -19.03 8.59 25.99
CA ALA A 776 -18.63 9.52 27.05
C ALA A 776 -19.58 10.72 27.20
N SER A 777 -20.48 10.95 26.23
CA SER A 777 -21.35 12.13 26.16
C SER A 777 -20.60 13.47 26.08
N THR A 778 -19.29 13.44 25.81
CA THR A 778 -18.42 14.61 25.65
C THR A 778 -18.03 14.81 24.19
N LEU A 779 -18.32 16.00 23.65
CA LEU A 779 -17.99 16.31 22.25
C LEU A 779 -16.53 16.77 22.08
N ASP A 780 -15.81 16.98 23.18
CA ASP A 780 -14.41 17.41 23.20
C ASP A 780 -13.48 16.40 22.53
N ASN A 781 -13.85 15.11 22.55
CA ASN A 781 -13.08 14.06 21.86
C ASN A 781 -13.05 14.25 20.33
N LEU A 782 -14.03 14.96 19.76
CA LEU A 782 -14.06 15.32 18.34
C LEU A 782 -13.16 16.51 18.00
N GLN A 783 -12.34 17.01 18.93
CA GLN A 783 -11.35 18.04 18.62
C GLN A 783 -10.08 17.45 17.98
N PRO A 784 -9.44 18.15 17.04
CA PRO A 784 -8.20 17.71 16.40
C PRO A 784 -6.96 17.94 17.28
N ASP A 785 -6.88 17.25 18.41
CA ASP A 785 -5.84 17.40 19.44
C ASP A 785 -4.55 16.63 19.15
N THR A 786 -4.65 15.50 18.43
CA THR A 786 -3.51 14.68 18.01
C THR A 786 -3.17 14.88 16.53
N ASP A 787 -1.94 14.59 16.11
CA ASP A 787 -1.51 14.76 14.71
C ASP A 787 -2.30 13.87 13.72
N ALA A 788 -2.77 12.72 14.18
CA ALA A 788 -3.67 11.87 13.40
C ALA A 788 -5.05 12.53 13.20
N LYS A 789 -5.60 13.14 14.26
CA LYS A 789 -6.88 13.88 14.18
C LYS A 789 -6.75 15.22 13.45
N LYS A 790 -5.60 15.89 13.50
CA LYS A 790 -5.34 17.11 12.71
C LYS A 790 -5.49 16.87 11.21
N LYS A 791 -5.08 15.70 10.71
CA LYS A 791 -5.29 15.28 9.31
C LYS A 791 -6.78 15.07 8.96
N LEU A 792 -7.62 14.87 9.96
CA LEU A 792 -9.08 14.74 9.86
C LEU A 792 -9.82 15.93 10.47
N ALA A 793 -9.16 17.08 10.65
CA ALA A 793 -9.73 18.21 11.37
C ALA A 793 -11.06 18.69 10.77
N LYS A 794 -11.18 18.69 9.43
CA LYS A 794 -12.40 19.07 8.74
C LYS A 794 -13.59 18.13 9.04
N PRO A 795 -13.51 16.81 8.78
CA PRO A 795 -14.61 15.91 9.10
C PRO A 795 -14.89 15.82 10.61
N LEU A 796 -13.87 15.88 11.47
CA LEU A 796 -14.06 15.92 12.93
C LEU A 796 -14.80 17.19 13.37
N SER A 797 -14.42 18.35 12.84
CA SER A 797 -15.11 19.60 13.09
C SER A 797 -16.56 19.54 12.59
N GLN A 798 -16.80 18.98 11.40
CA GLN A 798 -18.15 18.79 10.88
C GLN A 798 -18.98 17.92 11.83
N MET A 799 -18.49 16.75 12.25
CA MET A 799 -19.18 15.88 13.20
C MET A 799 -19.43 16.58 14.54
N HIS A 800 -18.46 17.34 15.05
CA HIS A 800 -18.62 18.12 16.29
C HIS A 800 -19.74 19.15 16.15
N VAL A 801 -19.78 19.92 15.06
CA VAL A 801 -20.84 20.90 14.81
C VAL A 801 -22.18 20.20 14.63
N GLN A 802 -22.24 19.08 13.90
CA GLN A 802 -23.46 18.30 13.73
C GLN A 802 -24.03 17.83 15.08
N MET A 803 -23.20 17.22 15.92
CA MET A 803 -23.61 16.74 17.25
C MET A 803 -24.00 17.88 18.20
N THR A 804 -23.27 18.98 18.17
CA THR A 804 -23.58 20.18 18.96
C THR A 804 -24.93 20.76 18.52
N THR A 805 -25.16 20.79 17.22
CA THR A 805 -26.41 21.28 16.63
C THR A 805 -27.57 20.36 16.99
N LEU A 806 -27.41 19.03 16.90
CA LEU A 806 -28.43 18.08 17.35
C LEU A 806 -28.81 18.30 18.83
N LYS A 807 -27.81 18.41 19.72
CA LYS A 807 -28.05 18.72 21.14
C LYS A 807 -28.76 20.06 21.34
N HIS A 808 -28.37 21.10 20.60
CA HIS A 808 -29.02 22.40 20.66
C HIS A 808 -30.46 22.35 20.13
N LEU A 809 -30.72 21.64 19.04
CA LEU A 809 -32.07 21.51 18.47
C LEU A 809 -33.00 20.73 19.41
N GLU A 810 -32.49 19.70 20.10
CA GLU A 810 -33.25 19.01 21.16
C GLU A 810 -33.57 19.95 22.33
N SER A 811 -32.66 20.86 22.69
CA SER A 811 -32.92 21.87 23.73
C SER A 811 -34.00 22.91 23.37
N LEU A 812 -34.26 23.12 22.07
CA LEU A 812 -35.28 24.05 21.59
C LEU A 812 -36.72 23.54 21.74
N GLN A 813 -36.95 22.34 22.28
CA GLN A 813 -38.29 21.75 22.44
C GLN A 813 -39.08 21.80 21.12
N LEU A 814 -38.44 21.38 20.03
CA LEU A 814 -39.10 21.28 18.73
C LEU A 814 -40.20 20.21 18.79
N GLU A 815 -41.20 20.34 17.94
CA GLU A 815 -42.23 19.31 17.80
C GLU A 815 -41.59 17.97 17.42
N GLN A 816 -42.10 16.87 17.99
CA GLN A 816 -41.51 15.54 17.80
C GLN A 816 -41.33 15.20 16.31
N LYS A 817 -42.31 15.54 15.46
CA LYS A 817 -42.19 15.36 14.00
C LYS A 817 -40.98 16.06 13.35
N THR A 818 -40.60 17.24 13.87
CA THR A 818 -39.43 17.98 13.38
C THR A 818 -38.14 17.32 13.87
N LEU A 819 -38.14 16.82 15.10
CA LEU A 819 -37.05 15.99 15.61
C LEU A 819 -36.95 14.68 14.85
N ASP A 820 -38.08 14.06 14.48
CA ASP A 820 -38.12 12.84 13.68
C ASP A 820 -37.58 13.08 12.28
N LEU A 821 -37.84 14.25 11.68
CA LEU A 821 -37.25 14.63 10.40
C LEU A 821 -35.74 14.91 10.50
N LEU A 822 -35.27 15.51 11.61
CA LEU A 822 -33.84 15.66 11.91
C LEU A 822 -33.14 14.31 12.11
N LYS A 823 -33.85 13.37 12.75
CA LYS A 823 -33.42 11.98 13.00
C LYS A 823 -33.62 11.09 11.77
N GLY A 824 -34.43 11.55 10.82
CA GLY A 824 -34.80 10.82 9.64
C GLY A 824 -33.60 10.60 8.71
N GLN A 825 -33.78 9.63 7.83
CA GLN A 825 -32.67 8.95 7.17
C GLN A 825 -32.69 9.13 5.65
N ASP A 826 -33.71 9.82 5.14
CA ASP A 826 -33.96 10.05 3.73
C ASP A 826 -33.35 11.38 3.22
N ALA A 827 -33.48 11.62 1.91
CA ALA A 827 -32.96 12.82 1.27
C ALA A 827 -33.61 14.12 1.81
N THR A 828 -34.86 14.04 2.25
CA THR A 828 -35.63 15.15 2.81
C THR A 828 -35.05 15.56 4.17
N SER A 829 -34.79 14.57 5.04
CA SER A 829 -34.11 14.76 6.32
C SER A 829 -32.73 15.38 6.18
N GLN A 830 -31.92 14.92 5.22
CA GLN A 830 -30.59 15.49 4.97
C GLN A 830 -30.66 16.94 4.47
N LYS A 831 -31.64 17.24 3.62
CA LYS A 831 -31.89 18.60 3.15
C LYS A 831 -32.31 19.51 4.31
N PHE A 832 -33.23 19.05 5.15
CA PHE A 832 -33.65 19.76 6.36
C PHE A 832 -32.45 20.08 7.26
N PHE A 833 -31.64 19.07 7.57
CA PHE A 833 -30.48 19.20 8.46
C PHE A 833 -29.46 20.24 7.95
N ARG A 834 -29.14 20.24 6.66
CA ARG A 834 -28.19 21.21 6.07
C ARG A 834 -28.65 22.67 6.23
N ILE A 835 -29.94 22.91 6.05
CA ILE A 835 -30.51 24.25 6.19
C ILE A 835 -30.58 24.64 7.66
N ALA A 836 -30.91 23.70 8.55
CA ALA A 836 -30.92 23.93 9.98
C ALA A 836 -29.54 24.34 10.50
N MET A 837 -28.49 23.67 10.05
CA MET A 837 -27.09 24.04 10.33
C MET A 837 -26.76 25.46 9.89
N PHE A 838 -27.19 25.86 8.70
CA PHE A 838 -26.99 27.23 8.21
C PHE A 838 -27.70 28.26 9.10
N ILE A 839 -28.94 27.98 9.54
CA ILE A 839 -29.69 28.85 10.46
C ILE A 839 -28.91 29.02 11.78
N GLU A 840 -28.48 27.92 12.41
CA GLU A 840 -27.74 27.97 13.67
C GLU A 840 -26.42 28.75 13.54
N GLU A 841 -25.66 28.52 12.47
CA GLU A 841 -24.39 29.22 12.25
C GLU A 841 -24.57 30.74 12.18
N GLN A 842 -25.57 31.21 11.41
CA GLN A 842 -25.82 32.64 11.25
C GLN A 842 -26.35 33.28 12.54
N CYS A 843 -27.20 32.58 13.28
CA CYS A 843 -27.66 32.99 14.60
C CYS A 843 -26.50 33.11 15.60
N GLU A 844 -25.60 32.13 15.63
CA GLU A 844 -24.42 32.14 16.51
C GLU A 844 -23.45 33.31 16.19
N GLN A 845 -23.19 33.55 14.90
CA GLN A 845 -22.39 34.71 14.47
C GLN A 845 -23.05 36.03 14.91
N MET A 846 -24.38 36.11 14.84
CA MET A 846 -25.13 37.26 15.29
C MET A 846 -25.04 37.46 16.81
N ARG A 847 -25.15 36.37 17.60
CA ARG A 847 -24.95 36.36 19.06
C ARG A 847 -23.59 36.90 19.45
N LYS A 848 -22.51 36.24 19.01
CA LYS A 848 -21.12 36.63 19.30
C LYS A 848 -20.83 38.10 18.97
N ARG A 849 -21.33 38.57 17.82
CA ARG A 849 -21.14 39.95 17.40
C ARG A 849 -21.87 40.95 18.30
N LEU A 850 -23.12 40.66 18.67
CA LEU A 850 -23.92 41.58 19.49
C LEU A 850 -23.48 41.55 20.95
N GLU A 851 -23.14 40.39 21.48
CA GLU A 851 -22.57 40.26 22.82
C GLU A 851 -21.33 41.15 22.98
N LYS A 852 -20.42 41.12 21.99
CA LYS A 852 -19.23 41.96 21.98
C LYS A 852 -19.52 43.45 21.79
N ASN A 853 -20.40 43.80 20.85
CA ASN A 853 -20.51 45.18 20.36
C ASN A 853 -21.69 45.98 20.94
N ASN A 854 -22.73 45.30 21.42
CA ASN A 854 -23.93 45.92 21.98
C ASN A 854 -24.69 44.92 22.91
N PRO A 855 -24.20 44.70 24.15
CA PRO A 855 -24.78 43.71 25.08
C PRO A 855 -26.26 43.92 25.38
N GLN A 856 -26.74 45.17 25.41
CA GLN A 856 -28.17 45.46 25.63
C GLN A 856 -29.04 44.95 24.47
N LYS A 857 -28.55 45.12 23.23
CA LYS A 857 -29.23 44.60 22.03
C LYS A 857 -29.12 43.09 21.93
N TYR A 858 -28.03 42.49 22.39
CA TYR A 858 -27.88 41.05 22.53
C TYR A 858 -28.96 40.46 23.43
N GLN A 859 -29.17 41.02 24.63
CA GLN A 859 -30.21 40.55 25.56
C GLN A 859 -31.62 40.66 24.97
N LYS A 860 -31.94 41.77 24.30
CA LYS A 860 -33.24 41.93 23.59
C LYS A 860 -33.42 40.95 22.44
N MET A 861 -32.35 40.58 21.75
CA MET A 861 -32.41 39.63 20.66
C MET A 861 -32.64 38.20 21.17
N LEU A 862 -31.96 37.79 22.25
CA LEU A 862 -32.06 36.43 22.80
C LEU A 862 -33.50 36.03 23.12
N SER A 863 -34.33 36.95 23.62
CA SER A 863 -35.75 36.68 23.93
C SER A 863 -36.61 36.40 22.71
N HIS A 864 -36.17 36.76 21.50
CA HIS A 864 -36.92 36.56 20.25
C HIS A 864 -36.24 35.57 19.29
N GLU A 865 -34.94 35.31 19.45
CA GLU A 865 -34.17 34.44 18.56
C GLU A 865 -34.59 32.98 18.65
N ALA A 866 -34.95 32.49 19.83
CA ALA A 866 -35.43 31.11 20.00
C ALA A 866 -36.72 30.87 19.21
N ASP A 867 -37.70 31.77 19.32
CA ASP A 867 -38.97 31.67 18.60
C ASP A 867 -38.79 31.83 17.09
N TYR A 868 -37.89 32.73 16.66
CA TYR A 868 -37.50 32.86 15.26
C TYR A 868 -36.97 31.55 14.68
N ARG A 869 -36.01 30.90 15.37
CA ARG A 869 -35.44 29.62 14.93
C ARG A 869 -36.50 28.52 14.88
N LYS A 870 -37.33 28.38 15.93
CA LYS A 870 -38.44 27.40 15.94
C LYS A 870 -39.39 27.61 14.77
N ALA A 871 -39.76 28.85 14.49
CA ALA A 871 -40.64 29.18 13.38
C ALA A 871 -40.01 28.84 12.02
N LEU A 872 -38.72 29.12 11.83
CA LEU A 872 -38.02 28.72 10.60
C LEU A 872 -37.96 27.21 10.42
N TYR A 873 -37.68 26.45 11.49
CA TYR A 873 -37.68 24.98 11.44
C TYR A 873 -39.06 24.42 11.13
N GLY A 874 -40.11 24.97 11.73
CA GLY A 874 -41.50 24.59 11.41
C GLY A 874 -41.86 24.87 9.95
N ILE A 875 -41.55 26.06 9.43
CA ILE A 875 -41.77 26.43 8.02
C ILE A 875 -41.02 25.47 7.10
N LEU A 876 -39.76 25.17 7.42
CA LEU A 876 -38.93 24.28 6.62
C LEU A 876 -39.46 22.84 6.64
N HIS A 877 -39.86 22.33 7.80
CA HIS A 877 -40.45 21.00 7.95
C HIS A 877 -41.71 20.88 7.09
N ASP A 878 -42.69 21.77 7.30
CA ASP A 878 -43.97 21.75 6.59
C ASP A 878 -43.80 21.81 5.07
N SER A 879 -42.78 22.56 4.61
CA SER A 879 -42.49 22.71 3.18
C SER A 879 -41.81 21.48 2.58
N LEU A 880 -41.01 20.76 3.36
CA LEU A 880 -40.27 19.58 2.91
C LEU A 880 -41.08 18.28 3.01
N THR A 881 -41.98 18.13 3.99
CA THR A 881 -42.83 16.94 4.13
C THR A 881 -44.14 17.02 3.36
N GLY A 882 -44.57 18.24 2.98
CA GLY A 882 -45.81 18.45 2.23
C GLY A 882 -47.08 18.53 3.07
N ASP A 883 -47.02 18.29 4.38
CA ASP A 883 -48.19 18.26 5.26
C ASP A 883 -48.90 19.62 5.41
N ALA A 884 -48.16 20.72 5.26
CA ALA A 884 -48.66 22.10 5.34
C ALA A 884 -47.82 23.07 4.49
N SER A 885 -47.34 22.61 3.34
CA SER A 885 -46.50 23.40 2.46
C SER A 885 -47.25 24.64 1.95
N PRO A 886 -46.66 25.86 2.03
CA PRO A 886 -47.31 27.06 1.52
C PRO A 886 -47.63 26.90 0.04
N ARG A 887 -48.89 27.11 -0.33
CA ARG A 887 -49.40 26.83 -1.70
C ARG A 887 -48.90 27.85 -2.72
N THR A 888 -48.44 29.01 -2.24
CA THR A 888 -47.95 30.10 -3.07
C THR A 888 -46.68 30.70 -2.49
N ARG A 889 -45.84 31.27 -3.36
CA ARG A 889 -44.68 32.07 -2.99
C ARG A 889 -45.03 33.21 -2.01
N GLU A 890 -46.21 33.81 -2.20
CA GLU A 890 -46.69 34.90 -1.35
C GLU A 890 -46.99 34.43 0.08
N GLU A 891 -47.57 33.24 0.24
CA GLU A 891 -47.84 32.64 1.54
C GLU A 891 -46.55 32.29 2.30
N LEU A 892 -45.56 31.73 1.60
CA LEU A 892 -44.23 31.48 2.17
C LEU A 892 -43.58 32.78 2.66
N ASN A 893 -43.61 33.83 1.83
CA ASN A 893 -43.09 35.15 2.21
C ASN A 893 -43.80 35.71 3.45
N LYS A 894 -45.12 35.60 3.54
CA LYS A 894 -45.89 36.05 4.73
C LYS A 894 -45.52 35.28 5.99
N ARG A 895 -45.33 33.95 5.89
CA ARG A 895 -44.90 33.12 7.03
C ARG A 895 -43.50 33.51 7.50
N LEU A 896 -42.56 33.71 6.57
CA LEU A 896 -41.20 34.13 6.89
C LEU A 896 -41.17 35.53 7.50
N GLU A 897 -41.89 36.50 6.91
CA GLU A 897 -41.98 37.87 7.45
C GLU A 897 -42.58 37.88 8.86
N LYS A 898 -43.63 37.07 9.11
CA LYS A 898 -44.22 36.91 10.44
C LYS A 898 -43.23 36.34 11.45
N ALA A 899 -42.41 35.37 11.05
CA ALA A 899 -41.37 34.79 11.89
C ALA A 899 -40.24 35.79 12.17
N GLU A 900 -39.83 36.56 11.16
CA GLU A 900 -38.70 37.47 11.24
C GLU A 900 -38.99 38.75 12.04
N LYS A 901 -40.20 39.29 11.93
CA LYS A 901 -40.57 40.62 12.44
C LYS A 901 -40.19 40.87 13.92
N PRO A 902 -40.52 40.00 14.89
CA PRO A 902 -40.16 40.23 16.29
C PRO A 902 -38.65 40.37 16.51
N LEU A 903 -37.87 39.55 15.80
CA LEU A 903 -36.42 39.61 15.84
C LEU A 903 -35.90 40.90 15.18
N LEU A 904 -36.46 41.30 14.04
CA LEU A 904 -36.05 42.53 13.34
C LEU A 904 -36.34 43.80 14.14
N ASP A 905 -37.46 43.84 14.85
CA ASP A 905 -37.85 44.96 15.70
C ASP A 905 -36.86 45.09 16.89
N ALA A 906 -36.47 43.97 17.49
CA ALA A 906 -35.40 43.94 18.50
C ALA A 906 -34.04 44.38 17.94
N LEU A 907 -33.81 44.18 16.64
CA LEU A 907 -32.58 44.53 15.95
C LEU A 907 -32.58 45.94 15.33
N GLU A 908 -33.65 46.73 15.47
CA GLU A 908 -33.81 48.00 14.73
C GLU A 908 -32.94 49.14 15.27
N GLY A 909 -32.65 49.15 16.58
CA GLY A 909 -31.82 50.17 17.22
C GLY A 909 -30.43 50.28 16.59
N ASP A 910 -30.13 51.41 15.95
CA ASP A 910 -28.81 51.74 15.40
C ASP A 910 -28.12 52.80 16.25
N SER A 911 -27.13 52.38 17.03
CA SER A 911 -26.33 53.28 17.88
C SER A 911 -25.43 54.21 17.07
N ARG A 912 -25.25 54.00 15.75
CA ARG A 912 -24.38 54.80 14.88
C ARG A 912 -25.06 55.17 13.55
N LYS A 913 -26.33 55.60 13.61
CA LYS A 913 -27.15 55.96 12.43
C LYS A 913 -26.45 56.91 11.46
N ALA A 914 -25.78 57.95 11.96
CA ALA A 914 -25.08 58.93 11.12
C ALA A 914 -23.89 58.32 10.36
N TYR A 915 -23.09 57.49 11.04
CA TYR A 915 -21.95 56.80 10.41
C TYR A 915 -22.41 55.82 9.33
N ARG A 916 -23.46 55.04 9.61
CA ARG A 916 -24.04 54.11 8.64
C ARG A 916 -24.57 54.84 7.41
N GLN A 917 -25.22 55.98 7.61
CA GLN A 917 -25.74 56.80 6.52
C GLN A 917 -24.61 57.37 5.65
N GLY A 918 -23.48 57.79 6.25
CA GLY A 918 -22.28 58.16 5.50
C GLY A 918 -21.71 57.00 4.68
N MET A 919 -21.53 55.82 5.29
CA MET A 919 -21.03 54.63 4.60
C MET A 919 -21.96 54.14 3.48
N ARG A 920 -23.29 54.26 3.67
CA ARG A 920 -24.28 53.98 2.63
C ARG A 920 -24.04 54.86 1.41
N ILE A 921 -23.87 56.18 1.60
CA ILE A 921 -23.64 57.11 0.49
C ILE A 921 -22.33 56.74 -0.24
N ILE A 922 -21.25 56.54 0.51
CA ILE A 922 -19.93 56.22 -0.06
C ILE A 922 -19.96 54.89 -0.84
N ALA A 923 -20.45 53.82 -0.23
CA ALA A 923 -20.44 52.50 -0.85
C ALA A 923 -21.35 52.42 -2.09
N ASN A 924 -22.52 53.07 -2.06
CA ASN A 924 -23.41 53.09 -3.22
C ASN A 924 -22.87 54.01 -4.33
N PHE A 925 -22.16 55.11 -4.00
CA PHE A 925 -21.46 55.92 -4.99
C PHE A 925 -20.37 55.12 -5.72
N PHE A 926 -19.52 54.40 -5.00
CA PHE A 926 -18.53 53.50 -5.62
C PHE A 926 -19.18 52.35 -6.40
N SER A 927 -20.31 51.85 -5.93
CA SER A 927 -21.04 50.80 -6.66
C SER A 927 -21.60 51.31 -7.99
N ILE A 928 -22.04 52.58 -8.08
CA ILE A 928 -22.45 53.22 -9.33
C ILE A 928 -21.25 53.37 -10.28
N LEU A 929 -20.08 53.78 -9.77
CA LEU A 929 -18.85 53.87 -10.58
C LEU A 929 -18.43 52.51 -11.17
N LEU A 930 -18.76 51.41 -10.49
CA LEU A 930 -18.56 50.03 -10.94
C LEU A 930 -19.79 49.45 -11.67
N ILE A 931 -20.58 50.29 -12.34
CA ILE A 931 -21.74 49.92 -13.17
C ILE A 931 -22.81 49.13 -12.37
N GLY A 932 -22.89 49.36 -11.06
CA GLY A 932 -23.88 48.73 -10.18
C GLY A 932 -23.64 47.25 -9.87
N ILE A 933 -22.57 46.64 -10.37
CA ILE A 933 -22.26 45.21 -10.15
C ILE A 933 -22.18 44.87 -8.65
N PRO A 934 -21.52 45.66 -7.78
CA PRO A 934 -21.47 45.36 -6.35
C PRO A 934 -22.85 45.39 -5.69
N ASN A 935 -23.74 46.32 -6.08
CA ASN A 935 -25.12 46.39 -5.58
C ASN A 935 -25.95 45.19 -6.03
N LEU A 936 -25.75 44.71 -7.26
CA LEU A 936 -26.40 43.50 -7.77
C LEU A 936 -25.95 42.26 -7.00
N ILE A 937 -24.64 42.10 -6.76
CA ILE A 937 -24.09 41.01 -5.95
C ILE A 937 -24.66 41.07 -4.53
N HIS A 938 -24.66 42.25 -3.92
CA HIS A 938 -25.21 42.46 -2.59
C HIS A 938 -26.70 42.10 -2.51
N HIS A 939 -27.52 42.56 -3.44
CA HIS A 939 -28.93 42.20 -3.54
C HIS A 939 -29.16 40.69 -3.69
N ARG A 940 -28.33 40.03 -4.52
CA ARG A 940 -28.38 38.57 -4.67
C ARG A 940 -28.08 37.86 -3.35
N HIS A 941 -27.20 38.38 -2.50
CA HIS A 941 -26.89 37.76 -1.21
C HIS A 941 -27.88 38.13 -0.10
N THR A 942 -28.22 39.41 0.06
CA THR A 942 -28.93 39.91 1.26
C THR A 942 -30.39 40.26 1.00
N GLY A 943 -30.80 40.36 -0.26
CA GLY A 943 -32.12 40.86 -0.65
C GLY A 943 -32.24 42.39 -0.62
N ASN A 944 -31.20 43.11 -0.19
CA ASN A 944 -31.19 44.57 -0.16
C ASN A 944 -30.34 45.12 -1.32
N TRP A 945 -30.87 46.11 -2.05
CA TRP A 945 -30.15 46.68 -3.20
C TRP A 945 -28.99 47.61 -2.80
N THR A 946 -29.09 48.25 -1.64
CA THR A 946 -28.12 49.26 -1.21
C THR A 946 -27.34 48.80 0.02
N PHE A 947 -26.01 48.86 -0.05
CA PHE A 947 -25.13 48.59 1.09
C PHE A 947 -25.47 49.48 2.29
N PHE A 948 -25.37 48.92 3.50
CA PHE A 948 -25.54 49.63 4.77
C PHE A 948 -26.93 50.30 4.96
N SER A 949 -27.98 49.83 4.28
CA SER A 949 -29.34 50.33 4.50
C SER A 949 -29.87 50.00 5.89
N THR A 950 -29.49 48.84 6.45
CA THR A 950 -29.90 48.33 7.76
C THR A 950 -28.68 47.95 8.61
N PRO A 951 -28.83 47.77 9.93
CA PRO A 951 -27.76 47.22 10.76
C PRO A 951 -27.38 45.82 10.30
N ARG A 952 -26.09 45.47 10.34
CA ARG A 952 -25.58 44.16 9.89
C ARG A 952 -26.28 42.96 10.55
N SER A 953 -26.76 43.09 11.79
CA SER A 953 -27.57 42.04 12.45
C SER A 953 -28.96 41.85 11.85
N ARG A 954 -29.61 42.94 11.47
CA ARG A 954 -30.90 42.89 10.77
C ARG A 954 -30.72 42.24 9.40
N GLU A 955 -29.65 42.62 8.69
CA GLU A 955 -29.29 42.04 7.41
C GLU A 955 -28.94 40.54 7.49
N THR A 956 -28.25 40.11 8.55
CA THR A 956 -28.00 38.67 8.80
C THR A 956 -29.31 37.90 8.93
N ALA A 957 -30.27 38.38 9.72
CA ALA A 957 -31.59 37.73 9.87
C ALA A 957 -32.35 37.63 8.54
N GLN A 958 -32.36 38.70 7.75
CA GLN A 958 -32.98 38.73 6.41
C GLN A 958 -32.32 37.75 5.45
N THR A 959 -30.99 37.65 5.50
CA THR A 959 -30.21 36.70 4.69
C THR A 959 -30.59 35.25 5.04
N VAL A 960 -30.80 34.95 6.34
CA VAL A 960 -31.24 33.63 6.79
C VAL A 960 -32.63 33.29 6.23
N SER A 961 -33.60 34.18 6.42
CA SER A 961 -34.97 33.97 5.93
C SER A 961 -35.01 33.84 4.41
N LYS A 962 -34.21 34.62 3.68
CA LYS A 962 -34.06 34.49 2.23
C LYS A 962 -33.50 33.14 1.82
N LYS A 963 -32.45 32.65 2.49
CA LYS A 963 -31.85 31.36 2.13
C LYS A 963 -32.83 30.20 2.36
N VAL A 964 -33.61 30.24 3.44
CA VAL A 964 -34.68 29.26 3.69
C VAL A 964 -35.71 29.28 2.55
N ARG A 965 -36.14 30.47 2.13
CA ARG A 965 -37.05 30.63 0.98
C ARG A 965 -36.49 30.05 -0.31
N ASP A 966 -35.28 30.45 -0.70
CA ASP A 966 -34.66 30.03 -1.96
C ASP A 966 -34.53 28.49 -2.03
N GLU A 967 -34.29 27.85 -0.88
CA GLU A 967 -34.16 26.40 -0.77
C GLU A 967 -35.51 25.66 -0.83
N ILE A 968 -36.58 26.26 -0.30
CA ILE A 968 -37.94 25.76 -0.43
C ILE A 968 -38.41 25.90 -1.89
N GLU A 969 -38.20 27.06 -2.52
CA GLU A 969 -38.59 27.34 -3.91
C GLU A 969 -37.90 26.38 -4.90
N SER A 970 -36.59 26.16 -4.77
CA SER A 970 -35.85 25.21 -5.60
C SER A 970 -36.29 23.74 -5.44
N SER A 971 -36.94 23.39 -4.33
CA SER A 971 -37.53 22.06 -4.13
C SER A 971 -38.82 21.90 -4.91
N SER A 972 -39.65 22.95 -4.95
CA SER A 972 -40.95 22.94 -5.63
C SER A 972 -40.84 22.86 -7.15
N GLU A 973 -39.86 23.53 -7.75
CA GLU A 973 -39.62 23.52 -9.21
C GLU A 973 -39.19 22.14 -9.74
N ASN A 974 -38.45 21.37 -8.93
CA ASN A 974 -38.02 20.02 -9.30
C ASN A 974 -39.15 18.99 -9.27
N THR A 975 -40.20 19.23 -8.49
CA THR A 975 -41.37 18.34 -8.42
C THR A 975 -42.37 18.65 -9.55
N GLN A 976 -42.50 19.92 -9.96
CA GLN A 976 -43.35 20.31 -11.09
C GLN A 976 -42.79 19.89 -12.47
N ASN A 977 -41.46 19.78 -12.63
CA ASN A 977 -40.85 19.28 -13.88
C ASN A 977 -40.81 17.74 -13.98
N LYS A 978 -41.27 17.02 -12.95
CA LYS A 978 -41.35 15.55 -12.93
C LYS A 978 -42.78 15.00 -12.99
N MET A 979 -43.79 15.87 -12.92
CA MET A 979 -45.17 15.60 -13.33
C MET A 979 -45.36 16.06 -14.76
#